data_AF-F8C884-F1
#
_entry.id   AF-F8C884-F1
#
_cell.length_a   1.000
_cell.length_b   1.000
_cell.length_c   1.000
_cell.angle_alpha   90.00
_cell.angle_beta   90.00
_cell.angle_gamma   90.00
#
_symmetry.space_group_name_H-M   'P 1'
#
loop_
_entity.id
_entity.type
_entity.pdbx_description
1 polymer ?
#
loop_
_entity_poly.entity_id
_entity_poly.type
_entity_poly.pdbx_seq_one_letter_code
_entity_poly.pdbx_strand_id
1 'polypeptide(L)'
;MIRLPLLALLLSGFTLLMPVVASAQLEAPTRLPEVDPGPMEPDLRDESMDPPMVDDGAYLDDAPEEDVPAEEDVAAAEDASTDSEDVYEAPEAPARDARAAQPPPGEGRTPASASPPAVEEPTVITPRPVTLSPVLAPQVTDADLEAVWNRWRQARATNDRDAAAAALKALRTLRVELAASDLEPLSAGFLREAAVRQRAGDVAGAVRLAEVAVELSPGLPYARFELAELYAREKPGDVSRALGQARQALTTLVADARYRRPALADLGALVLLAWGATAVLLMGLFFLRKLRYALHDFHHLLPRVVSRWQSLVLGVLLLSLPWVLGLGVLPTLLLMLAAVSLYLSRTERVVAAVLVAGVGLLPLAAGQLARVTAFAGTPAEDVYLLERGGVSAEEARARVLTRLEARTATFAEVLSLAYFESRRGLLEEAKAHFKAASALKSADARLLTRFGNTLVGLGDADGAALLYVQASQSAPGLAAPHYNLAQVVRRRAKTLPDAEVGRELDRAATAMASAQALDGSLIGRDPPPEDRLLLNLLLLAPSLGEADWLPLADGAEAGRQVEAQLARWLLPGLPPGPLAPAGAAALAVLLALWGFAGSRLKAAKVCERCGRPVCVRCDPELGVGTKQCGQCVNVFSRRGLVPQQLKARKQLQVDQHQAWSGRLVYALGAVLSGAGHVASGVPVRGALYAFGFLFALAAVLLHQGLVRGPYGEAPLYLKLAPAALLLLGVHLLSLRGLRRLRRGE
;
A
#
# COMPACT_ATOMS: atom_id res chain seq x y z
N MET A 1 -25.45 -40.19 -15.60
CA MET A 1 -24.09 -40.22 -15.00
C MET A 1 -23.45 -38.83 -15.03
N ILE A 2 -24.09 -37.79 -14.47
CA ILE A 2 -23.58 -36.39 -14.53
C ILE A 2 -23.50 -35.79 -13.11
N ARG A 3 -23.08 -36.60 -12.11
CA ARG A 3 -23.04 -36.18 -10.70
C ARG A 3 -21.64 -35.81 -10.19
N LEU A 4 -20.57 -36.44 -10.69
CA LEU A 4 -19.19 -36.10 -10.29
C LEU A 4 -18.55 -34.89 -11.01
N PRO A 5 -18.71 -34.65 -12.33
CA PRO A 5 -17.83 -33.70 -13.03
C PRO A 5 -18.06 -32.24 -12.62
N LEU A 6 -19.20 -31.90 -12.05
CA LEU A 6 -19.48 -30.53 -11.60
C LEU A 6 -18.75 -30.19 -10.29
N LEU A 7 -18.56 -31.16 -9.38
CA LEU A 7 -17.75 -30.99 -8.17
C LEU A 7 -16.27 -30.90 -8.54
N ALA A 8 -15.81 -31.75 -9.46
CA ALA A 8 -14.45 -31.72 -9.98
C ALA A 8 -14.12 -30.39 -10.68
N LEU A 9 -15.07 -29.77 -11.39
CA LEU A 9 -14.86 -28.49 -12.08
C LEU A 9 -14.87 -27.27 -11.13
N LEU A 10 -15.57 -27.36 -10.00
CA LEU A 10 -15.46 -26.39 -8.91
C LEU A 10 -14.11 -26.53 -8.19
N LEU A 11 -13.68 -27.77 -7.88
CA LEU A 11 -12.36 -28.06 -7.30
C LEU A 11 -11.22 -27.67 -8.24
N SER A 12 -11.34 -27.88 -9.55
CA SER A 12 -10.32 -27.42 -10.50
C SER A 12 -10.21 -25.89 -10.54
N GLY A 13 -11.31 -25.16 -10.32
CA GLY A 13 -11.28 -23.71 -10.12
C GLY A 13 -10.46 -23.30 -8.89
N PHE A 14 -10.53 -24.07 -7.81
CA PHE A 14 -9.70 -23.87 -6.61
C PHE A 14 -8.22 -24.25 -6.85
N THR A 15 -7.91 -25.33 -7.58
CA THR A 15 -6.51 -25.72 -7.84
C THR A 15 -5.76 -24.73 -8.74
N LEU A 16 -6.45 -23.88 -9.50
CA LEU A 16 -5.81 -22.80 -10.27
C LEU A 16 -5.33 -21.64 -9.38
N LEU A 17 -5.80 -21.51 -8.14
CA LEU A 17 -5.39 -20.45 -7.20
C LEU A 17 -4.17 -20.84 -6.35
N MET A 18 -4.01 -22.12 -6.03
CA MET A 18 -2.96 -22.60 -5.12
C MET A 18 -1.50 -22.41 -5.59
N PRO A 19 -1.09 -22.70 -6.84
CA PRO A 19 0.32 -22.64 -7.23
C PRO A 19 0.89 -21.21 -7.26
N VAL A 20 0.02 -20.19 -7.44
CA VAL A 20 0.43 -18.77 -7.49
C VAL A 20 1.05 -18.32 -6.15
N VAL A 21 0.51 -18.82 -5.03
CA VAL A 21 1.01 -18.51 -3.68
C VAL A 21 2.40 -19.11 -3.44
N ALA A 22 2.71 -20.25 -4.06
CA ALA A 22 4.01 -20.90 -3.93
C ALA A 22 5.10 -20.24 -4.79
N SER A 23 4.77 -19.81 -6.02
CA SER A 23 5.74 -19.13 -6.89
C SER A 23 6.03 -17.69 -6.46
N ALA A 24 5.03 -16.95 -5.96
CA ALA A 24 5.20 -15.56 -5.50
C ALA A 24 6.12 -15.41 -4.27
N GLN A 25 6.43 -16.51 -3.57
CA GLN A 25 7.35 -16.51 -2.42
C GLN A 25 8.83 -16.54 -2.81
N LEU A 26 9.17 -16.79 -4.09
CA LEU A 26 10.55 -16.96 -4.56
C LEU A 26 11.22 -15.67 -5.09
N GLU A 27 10.44 -14.63 -5.39
CA GLU A 27 10.93 -13.36 -5.97
C GLU A 27 10.70 -12.15 -5.03
N ALA A 28 10.23 -12.38 -3.80
CA ALA A 28 10.16 -11.32 -2.79
C ALA A 28 11.59 -10.93 -2.35
N PRO A 29 11.93 -9.63 -2.24
CA PRO A 29 13.24 -9.22 -1.73
C PRO A 29 13.46 -9.80 -0.33
N THR A 30 14.69 -10.25 -0.08
CA THR A 30 15.07 -10.90 1.18
C THR A 30 14.66 -10.03 2.37
N ARG A 31 13.98 -10.64 3.35
CA ARG A 31 13.94 -10.06 4.70
C ARG A 31 15.39 -9.78 5.12
N LEU A 32 15.62 -8.63 5.76
CA LEU A 32 16.80 -8.47 6.62
C LEU A 32 16.88 -9.70 7.53
N PRO A 33 18.10 -10.23 7.82
CA PRO A 33 18.26 -11.48 8.54
C PRO A 33 17.40 -11.47 9.79
N GLU A 34 16.62 -12.54 9.96
CA GLU A 34 15.60 -12.64 11.00
C GLU A 34 16.30 -12.64 12.35
N VAL A 35 16.40 -11.45 12.98
CA VAL A 35 17.10 -11.26 14.26
C VAL A 35 16.30 -12.00 15.31
N ASP A 36 16.74 -13.23 15.56
CA ASP A 36 16.14 -14.18 16.49
C ASP A 36 15.89 -13.47 17.84
N PRO A 37 14.64 -13.33 18.28
CA PRO A 37 14.34 -12.93 19.64
C PRO A 37 14.69 -14.13 20.53
N GLY A 38 15.98 -14.24 20.84
CA GLY A 38 16.59 -15.38 21.53
C GLY A 38 15.77 -15.83 22.74
N PRO A 39 15.78 -17.15 23.02
CA PRO A 39 14.71 -17.84 23.72
C PRO A 39 14.29 -17.11 25.01
N MET A 40 13.00 -16.76 25.09
CA MET A 40 12.41 -16.30 26.35
C MET A 40 12.37 -17.49 27.31
N GLU A 41 13.38 -17.60 28.17
CA GLU A 41 13.43 -18.58 29.24
C GLU A 41 12.24 -18.36 30.19
N PRO A 42 11.37 -19.37 30.40
CA PRO A 42 10.17 -19.22 31.19
C PRO A 42 10.41 -19.62 32.65
N ASP A 43 11.36 -18.98 33.33
CA ASP A 43 11.60 -19.21 34.76
C ASP A 43 11.56 -17.93 35.59
N LEU A 44 10.43 -17.77 36.30
CA LEU A 44 10.35 -17.06 37.58
C LEU A 44 9.64 -18.00 38.56
N ARG A 45 10.44 -18.90 39.12
CA ARG A 45 10.13 -19.65 40.34
C ARG A 45 11.20 -19.29 41.36
N ASP A 46 10.81 -18.63 42.44
CA ASP A 46 11.71 -18.30 43.54
C ASP A 46 12.18 -19.58 44.25
N GLU A 47 13.49 -19.82 44.23
CA GLU A 47 14.18 -20.71 45.18
C GLU A 47 15.50 -20.04 45.64
N SER A 48 15.92 -20.38 46.86
CA SER A 48 17.13 -19.93 47.59
C SER A 48 17.11 -18.52 48.25
N MET A 49 16.67 -18.50 49.52
CA MET A 49 17.07 -17.52 50.54
C MET A 49 17.06 -18.22 51.91
N ASP A 50 17.98 -19.17 52.11
CA ASP A 50 18.17 -19.88 53.38
C ASP A 50 18.95 -19.02 54.39
N PRO A 51 18.43 -18.76 55.60
CA PRO A 51 19.21 -18.25 56.73
C PRO A 51 19.98 -19.40 57.45
N PRO A 52 21.04 -19.09 58.20
CA PRO A 52 21.93 -20.12 58.76
C PRO A 52 21.35 -20.87 59.98
N MET A 53 21.72 -22.14 60.08
CA MET A 53 21.36 -23.07 61.17
C MET A 53 22.02 -22.72 62.52
N VAL A 54 21.25 -22.79 63.61
CA VAL A 54 21.68 -23.05 64.99
C VAL A 54 20.68 -24.04 65.62
N ASP A 55 21.08 -24.76 66.68
CA ASP A 55 20.61 -26.10 67.03
C ASP A 55 19.48 -26.19 68.08
N ASP A 56 19.00 -27.44 68.28
CA ASP A 56 18.27 -28.01 69.43
C ASP A 56 16.84 -27.54 69.81
N GLY A 57 15.95 -28.51 70.07
CA GLY A 57 15.57 -28.66 71.50
C GLY A 57 14.14 -28.93 72.01
N ALA A 58 13.12 -29.24 71.20
CA ALA A 58 11.85 -29.88 71.65
C ALA A 58 10.92 -29.16 72.68
N TYR A 59 9.75 -29.80 72.94
CA TYR A 59 8.68 -29.55 73.93
C TYR A 59 7.43 -28.68 73.60
N LEU A 60 6.31 -29.42 73.45
CA LEU A 60 4.91 -29.25 73.92
C LEU A 60 4.20 -27.88 74.07
N ASP A 61 2.97 -27.91 73.53
CA ASP A 61 1.68 -27.40 74.06
C ASP A 61 1.30 -25.90 74.05
N ASP A 62 -0.03 -25.76 74.10
CA ASP A 62 -0.91 -24.62 74.39
C ASP A 62 -1.09 -23.43 73.42
N ALA A 63 -2.38 -23.13 73.24
CA ALA A 63 -2.99 -21.87 72.79
C ALA A 63 -3.77 -21.31 74.03
N PRO A 64 -4.62 -20.26 73.98
CA PRO A 64 -5.08 -19.42 72.84
C PRO A 64 -5.12 -17.90 73.17
N GLU A 65 -5.93 -17.13 72.41
CA GLU A 65 -6.57 -15.84 72.82
C GLU A 65 -5.60 -14.63 73.08
N GLU A 66 -6.00 -13.34 73.07
CA GLU A 66 -7.27 -12.66 72.78
C GLU A 66 -7.06 -11.22 72.22
N ASP A 67 -8.14 -10.42 72.21
CA ASP A 67 -8.22 -8.94 72.25
C ASP A 67 -8.17 -8.03 71.01
N VAL A 68 -9.19 -7.16 70.95
CA VAL A 68 -9.39 -5.97 70.09
C VAL A 68 -10.16 -4.91 70.90
N PRO A 69 -9.67 -3.67 71.01
CA PRO A 69 -10.48 -2.49 70.62
C PRO A 69 -9.69 -1.52 69.69
N ALA A 70 -10.24 -0.72 68.77
CA ALA A 70 -11.54 -0.05 68.59
C ALA A 70 -11.58 1.43 69.08
N GLU A 71 -12.62 2.17 68.63
CA GLU A 71 -12.88 3.63 68.77
C GLU A 71 -12.01 4.54 67.87
N GLU A 72 -12.43 5.68 67.27
CA GLU A 72 -13.67 6.45 66.91
C GLU A 72 -13.16 7.92 66.68
N ASP A 73 -13.84 8.93 66.11
CA ASP A 73 -14.59 9.11 64.84
C ASP A 73 -14.42 10.64 64.46
N VAL A 74 -15.17 11.47 63.71
CA VAL A 74 -16.49 11.49 63.03
C VAL A 74 -16.53 12.64 61.97
N ALA A 75 -17.49 12.58 61.02
CA ALA A 75 -18.16 13.66 60.25
C ALA A 75 -17.45 15.03 59.91
N ALA A 76 -17.33 15.48 58.65
CA ALA A 76 -18.37 16.03 57.71
C ALA A 76 -18.77 17.51 57.98
N ALA A 77 -19.24 18.36 57.05
CA ALA A 77 -19.25 18.43 55.57
C ALA A 77 -19.76 19.84 55.11
N GLU A 78 -19.70 20.15 53.80
CA GLU A 78 -20.51 21.21 53.09
C GLU A 78 -20.23 22.70 53.48
N ASP A 79 -20.46 23.76 52.68
CA ASP A 79 -20.87 23.93 51.25
C ASP A 79 -20.42 25.31 50.66
N ALA A 80 -20.73 25.60 49.37
CA ALA A 80 -20.97 26.92 48.69
C ALA A 80 -20.03 28.14 48.97
N SER A 81 -19.29 28.79 48.03
CA SER A 81 -19.53 29.35 46.66
C SER A 81 -20.00 30.82 46.58
N THR A 82 -19.11 31.74 46.14
CA THR A 82 -19.29 33.03 45.39
C THR A 82 -17.87 33.64 45.18
N ASP A 83 -17.44 34.17 44.03
CA ASP A 83 -17.79 35.45 43.34
C ASP A 83 -17.38 36.71 44.15
N SER A 84 -16.76 37.77 43.59
CA SER A 84 -16.43 38.14 42.20
C SER A 84 -15.32 39.23 42.11
N GLU A 85 -14.73 39.42 40.92
CA GLU A 85 -14.42 40.70 40.20
C GLU A 85 -13.89 41.99 40.91
N ASP A 86 -13.14 42.93 40.29
CA ASP A 86 -12.19 42.94 39.15
C ASP A 86 -11.55 44.37 39.06
N VAL A 87 -10.98 44.73 37.90
CA VAL A 87 -10.91 46.08 37.24
C VAL A 87 -9.50 46.69 37.00
N TYR A 88 -9.25 46.95 35.71
CA TYR A 88 -8.21 47.79 35.11
C TYR A 88 -8.87 49.08 34.56
N GLU A 89 -8.21 50.25 34.61
CA GLU A 89 -8.38 51.27 33.54
C GLU A 89 -7.33 52.41 33.54
N ALA A 90 -7.20 53.08 32.39
CA ALA A 90 -6.39 54.27 32.07
C ALA A 90 -6.77 54.74 30.63
N PRO A 91 -6.27 55.86 30.06
CA PRO A 91 -5.60 57.05 30.63
C PRO A 91 -6.29 58.38 30.20
N GLU A 92 -5.81 59.56 30.64
CA GLU A 92 -6.03 60.82 29.89
C GLU A 92 -5.00 61.95 30.18
N ALA A 93 -5.01 63.00 29.35
CA ALA A 93 -4.14 64.20 29.38
C ALA A 93 -4.87 65.35 28.60
N PRO A 94 -4.34 66.60 28.45
CA PRO A 94 -3.10 67.22 28.95
C PRO A 94 -3.32 68.64 29.58
N ALA A 95 -2.25 69.40 29.89
CA ALA A 95 -1.98 70.76 29.35
C ALA A 95 -1.12 71.73 30.22
N ARG A 96 -0.16 72.40 29.55
CA ARG A 96 0.25 73.83 29.61
C ARG A 96 0.87 74.52 30.85
N ASP A 97 2.07 75.05 30.57
CA ASP A 97 2.48 76.48 30.66
C ASP A 97 2.82 77.17 32.00
N ALA A 98 4.15 77.28 32.22
CA ALA A 98 4.91 78.56 32.17
C ALA A 98 5.35 79.31 33.46
N ARG A 99 6.63 79.75 33.40
CA ARG A 99 7.33 80.84 34.14
C ARG A 99 7.51 80.67 35.65
N ALA A 100 8.71 80.52 36.21
CA ALA A 100 9.97 81.31 36.15
C ALA A 100 10.07 82.45 37.18
N ALA A 101 11.01 82.31 38.12
CA ALA A 101 11.54 83.33 39.02
C ALA A 101 13.03 83.01 39.33
N GLN A 102 13.81 83.98 39.79
CA GLN A 102 15.28 83.91 39.93
C GLN A 102 15.77 83.92 41.40
N PRO A 103 17.05 83.53 41.67
CA PRO A 103 17.55 83.21 43.02
C PRO A 103 18.21 84.39 43.77
N PRO A 104 18.49 84.24 45.08
CA PRO A 104 19.37 85.14 45.85
C PRO A 104 20.88 84.81 45.68
N PRO A 105 21.82 85.74 45.97
CA PRO A 105 23.24 85.62 45.62
C PRO A 105 24.25 85.60 46.80
N GLY A 106 25.54 85.38 46.47
CA GLY A 106 26.70 85.43 47.39
C GLY A 106 27.19 84.03 47.80
N GLU A 107 28.47 83.70 47.93
CA GLU A 107 29.76 84.42 47.78
C GLU A 107 30.77 83.45 47.12
N GLY A 108 31.97 83.78 46.61
CA GLY A 108 32.73 85.04 46.62
C GLY A 108 34.25 84.82 46.75
N ARG A 109 34.84 83.82 46.07
CA ARG A 109 36.31 83.61 46.00
C ARG A 109 36.78 83.23 44.59
N THR A 110 37.96 83.75 44.24
CA THR A 110 38.69 83.55 42.97
C THR A 110 40.17 83.25 43.29
N PRO A 111 41.06 83.01 42.30
CA PRO A 111 41.03 81.84 41.43
C PRO A 111 42.35 81.04 41.50
N ALA A 112 42.36 79.80 40.99
CA ALA A 112 43.58 79.01 40.77
C ALA A 112 43.76 78.68 39.28
N SER A 113 45.01 78.51 38.84
CA SER A 113 45.38 78.53 37.42
C SER A 113 45.45 77.14 36.76
N ALA A 114 44.78 77.02 35.62
CA ALA A 114 45.08 76.18 34.46
C ALA A 114 45.42 74.68 34.63
N SER A 115 44.63 73.86 33.94
CA SER A 115 45.14 72.78 33.09
C SER A 115 44.22 72.68 31.87
N PRO A 116 44.74 72.49 30.64
CA PRO A 116 43.89 72.25 29.47
C PRO A 116 43.22 70.87 29.59
N PRO A 117 42.02 70.66 28.99
CA PRO A 117 41.46 69.33 28.87
C PRO A 117 42.41 68.46 28.05
N ALA A 118 42.63 67.21 28.47
CA ALA A 118 43.28 66.23 27.64
C ALA A 118 42.43 66.02 26.38
N VAL A 119 43.06 66.07 25.21
CA VAL A 119 42.44 65.55 23.99
C VAL A 119 42.42 64.03 24.16
N GLU A 120 41.24 63.44 24.33
CA GLU A 120 41.10 62.00 24.18
C GLU A 120 41.46 61.64 22.75
N GLU A 121 42.63 61.00 22.57
CA GLU A 121 42.96 60.35 21.31
C GLU A 121 41.83 59.35 21.00
N PRO A 122 41.35 59.28 19.73
CA PRO A 122 40.28 58.36 19.39
C PRO A 122 40.76 56.94 19.70
N THR A 123 40.17 56.32 20.72
CA THR A 123 40.48 54.95 21.08
C THR A 123 40.18 54.07 19.89
N VAL A 124 41.23 53.63 19.20
CA VAL A 124 41.13 52.65 18.13
C VAL A 124 40.70 51.35 18.81
N ILE A 125 39.39 51.13 18.84
CA ILE A 125 38.79 49.85 19.22
C ILE A 125 39.28 48.86 18.17
N THR A 126 40.41 48.22 18.44
CA THR A 126 40.90 47.11 17.63
C THR A 126 39.79 46.05 17.68
N PRO A 127 39.16 45.72 16.54
CA PRO A 127 38.01 44.83 16.56
C PRO A 127 38.49 43.48 17.10
N ARG A 128 37.90 43.04 18.22
CA ARG A 128 38.17 41.70 18.75
C ARG A 128 37.94 40.70 17.61
N PRO A 129 38.89 39.79 17.33
CA PRO A 129 38.70 38.81 16.27
C PRO A 129 37.47 37.96 16.59
N VAL A 130 36.39 38.16 15.83
CA VAL A 130 35.10 37.49 16.05
C VAL A 130 35.24 36.04 15.58
N THR A 131 35.64 35.17 16.51
CA THR A 131 35.71 33.72 16.29
C THR A 131 34.29 33.16 16.13
N LEU A 132 33.84 33.03 14.88
CA LEU A 132 32.55 32.41 14.57
C LEU A 132 32.55 30.94 15.00
N SER A 133 31.53 30.52 15.73
CA SER A 133 31.25 29.09 15.96
C SER A 133 31.24 28.35 14.61
N PRO A 134 31.97 27.22 14.48
CA PRO A 134 31.98 26.44 13.24
C PRO A 134 30.58 25.89 12.94
N VAL A 135 30.24 25.78 11.66
CA VAL A 135 29.05 25.02 11.26
C VAL A 135 29.43 23.54 11.34
N LEU A 136 28.70 22.79 12.15
CA LEU A 136 29.03 21.40 12.47
C LEU A 136 28.39 20.46 11.45
N ALA A 137 29.24 19.63 10.83
CA ALA A 137 28.79 18.47 10.08
C ALA A 137 28.14 17.46 11.04
N PRO A 138 26.98 16.86 10.71
CA PRO A 138 26.41 15.76 11.49
C PRO A 138 27.32 14.53 11.34
N GLN A 139 27.78 13.94 12.44
CA GLN A 139 28.61 12.74 12.44
C GLN A 139 27.81 11.45 12.76
N VAL A 140 26.49 11.49 12.65
CA VAL A 140 25.60 10.41 13.08
C VAL A 140 25.58 9.29 12.04
N THR A 141 26.14 8.14 12.40
CA THR A 141 26.14 6.91 11.59
C THR A 141 24.88 6.07 11.87
N ASP A 142 24.65 5.01 11.08
CA ASP A 142 23.62 4.02 11.44
C ASP A 142 24.02 3.16 12.64
N ALA A 143 25.33 2.97 12.89
CA ALA A 143 25.81 2.34 14.11
C ALA A 143 25.43 3.13 15.38
N ASP A 144 25.33 4.46 15.30
CA ASP A 144 24.84 5.29 16.42
C ASP A 144 23.35 5.06 16.68
N LEU A 145 22.53 5.04 15.61
CA LEU A 145 21.10 4.72 15.72
C LEU A 145 20.87 3.32 16.29
N GLU A 146 21.63 2.33 15.81
CA GLU A 146 21.62 0.97 16.35
C GLU A 146 22.09 0.92 17.80
N ALA A 147 23.13 1.67 18.19
CA ALA A 147 23.60 1.73 19.57
C ALA A 147 22.56 2.36 20.52
N VAL A 148 21.79 3.36 20.08
CA VAL A 148 20.68 3.90 20.90
C VAL A 148 19.51 2.92 20.96
N TRP A 149 19.15 2.28 19.85
CA TRP A 149 18.14 1.23 19.80
C TRP A 149 18.50 0.03 20.69
N ASN A 150 19.77 -0.38 20.71
CA ASN A 150 20.27 -1.47 21.53
C ASN A 150 20.24 -1.12 23.02
N ARG A 151 20.63 0.11 23.40
CA ARG A 151 20.45 0.62 24.77
C ARG A 151 18.98 0.63 25.18
N TRP A 152 18.06 1.04 24.30
CA TRP A 152 16.63 0.96 24.57
C TRP A 152 16.14 -0.49 24.76
N ARG A 153 16.55 -1.42 23.89
CA ARG A 153 16.22 -2.86 24.02
C ARG A 153 16.72 -3.45 25.34
N GLN A 154 17.94 -3.08 25.75
CA GLN A 154 18.55 -3.52 27.01
C GLN A 154 17.81 -2.94 28.23
N ALA A 155 17.61 -1.62 28.28
CA ALA A 155 16.85 -0.96 29.35
C ALA A 155 15.44 -1.54 29.50
N ARG A 156 14.76 -1.81 28.37
CA ARG A 156 13.47 -2.51 28.34
C ARG A 156 13.55 -3.93 28.92
N ALA A 157 14.63 -4.67 28.64
CA ALA A 157 14.84 -6.02 29.19
C ALA A 157 15.14 -6.01 30.70
N THR A 158 15.83 -5.00 31.21
CA THR A 158 16.09 -4.81 32.66
C THR A 158 14.98 -4.03 33.37
N ASN A 159 13.86 -3.74 32.70
CA ASN A 159 12.73 -2.92 33.19
C ASN A 159 13.13 -1.49 33.66
N ASP A 160 14.28 -0.99 33.20
CA ASP A 160 14.74 0.37 33.47
C ASP A 160 13.95 1.37 32.60
N ARG A 161 13.07 2.13 33.26
CA ARG A 161 12.17 3.08 32.61
C ARG A 161 12.88 4.37 32.21
N ASP A 162 13.88 4.80 32.97
CA ASP A 162 14.53 6.09 32.79
C ASP A 162 15.62 6.00 31.72
N ALA A 163 16.40 4.92 31.69
CA ALA A 163 17.30 4.64 30.56
C ALA A 163 16.51 4.39 29.26
N ALA A 164 15.35 3.74 29.32
CA ALA A 164 14.47 3.60 28.15
C ALA A 164 13.93 4.95 27.67
N ALA A 165 13.47 5.82 28.57
CA ALA A 165 13.01 7.17 28.22
C ALA A 165 14.15 8.05 27.66
N ALA A 166 15.35 7.97 28.24
CA ALA A 166 16.54 8.65 27.75
C ALA A 166 16.95 8.17 26.34
N ALA A 167 16.91 6.85 26.08
CA ALA A 167 17.19 6.29 24.77
C ALA A 167 16.13 6.69 23.72
N LEU A 168 14.85 6.76 24.10
CA LEU A 168 13.78 7.30 23.23
C LEU A 168 14.01 8.79 22.89
N LYS A 169 14.38 9.60 23.87
CA LYS A 169 14.75 11.01 23.66
C LYS A 169 15.94 11.13 22.70
N ALA A 170 16.98 10.32 22.90
CA ALA A 170 18.14 10.29 22.02
C ALA A 170 17.79 9.85 20.57
N LEU A 171 16.93 8.84 20.37
CA LEU A 171 16.48 8.45 19.02
C LEU A 171 15.72 9.59 18.31
N ARG A 172 14.82 10.28 19.01
CA ARG A 172 14.12 11.48 18.49
C ARG A 172 15.12 12.57 18.08
N THR A 173 16.10 12.86 18.94
CA THR A 173 17.16 13.84 18.67
C THR A 173 18.00 13.45 17.45
N LEU A 174 18.56 12.23 17.39
CA LEU A 174 19.39 11.77 16.27
C LEU A 174 18.65 11.81 14.94
N ARG A 175 17.34 11.47 14.92
CA ARG A 175 16.53 11.58 13.70
C ARG A 175 16.45 13.03 13.19
N VAL A 176 16.27 13.99 14.10
CA VAL A 176 16.21 15.42 13.75
C VAL A 176 17.57 15.91 13.27
N GLU A 177 18.67 15.52 13.92
CA GLU A 177 20.04 15.88 13.51
C GLU A 177 20.42 15.31 12.14
N LEU A 178 19.98 14.09 11.82
CA LEU A 178 20.08 13.49 10.48
C LEU A 178 19.15 14.11 9.43
N ALA A 179 18.20 14.95 9.84
CA ALA A 179 17.07 15.38 9.00
C ALA A 179 16.40 14.19 8.27
N ALA A 180 16.25 13.06 8.96
CA ALA A 180 15.62 11.87 8.40
C ALA A 180 14.09 12.00 8.40
N SER A 181 13.44 11.63 7.29
CA SER A 181 11.97 11.73 7.14
C SER A 181 11.22 10.67 7.94
N ASP A 182 11.77 9.46 7.98
CA ASP A 182 11.21 8.27 8.63
C ASP A 182 12.38 7.34 9.03
N LEU A 183 12.21 6.56 10.11
CA LEU A 183 13.11 5.48 10.52
C LEU A 183 12.35 4.14 10.52
N GLU A 184 11.80 3.74 9.37
CA GLU A 184 10.79 2.66 9.29
C GLU A 184 11.20 1.32 9.96
N PRO A 185 12.46 0.83 9.87
CA PRO A 185 12.87 -0.39 10.56
C PRO A 185 12.76 -0.32 12.09
N LEU A 186 13.09 0.83 12.70
CA LEU A 186 13.02 1.04 14.14
C LEU A 186 11.55 1.23 14.57
N SER A 187 10.78 2.01 13.82
CA SER A 187 9.33 2.17 14.03
C SER A 187 8.60 0.82 13.97
N ALA A 188 8.93 -0.04 13.00
CA ALA A 188 8.41 -1.40 12.94
C ALA A 188 8.85 -2.26 14.14
N GLY A 189 10.03 -2.01 14.72
CA GLY A 189 10.48 -2.60 15.99
C GLY A 189 9.60 -2.18 17.17
N PHE A 190 9.30 -0.87 17.30
CA PHE A 190 8.40 -0.36 18.33
C PHE A 190 6.97 -0.92 18.20
N LEU A 191 6.45 -1.09 16.99
CA LEU A 191 5.15 -1.73 16.77
C LEU A 191 5.13 -3.21 17.19
N ARG A 192 6.22 -3.96 16.97
CA ARG A 192 6.33 -5.35 17.46
C ARG A 192 6.29 -5.42 18.99
N GLU A 193 6.99 -4.52 19.68
CA GLU A 193 6.90 -4.42 21.15
C GLU A 193 5.51 -3.96 21.61
N ALA A 194 4.88 -2.99 20.93
CA ALA A 194 3.51 -2.58 21.22
C ALA A 194 2.53 -3.76 21.13
N ALA A 195 2.69 -4.62 20.12
CA ALA A 195 1.92 -5.86 19.97
C ALA A 195 2.25 -6.94 21.02
N VAL A 196 3.43 -6.90 21.67
CA VAL A 196 3.73 -7.72 22.87
C VAL A 196 2.97 -7.17 24.08
N ARG A 197 3.10 -5.87 24.36
CA ARG A 197 2.42 -5.20 25.49
C ARG A 197 0.90 -5.29 25.41
N GLN A 198 0.33 -5.13 24.22
CA GLN A 198 -1.10 -5.31 23.96
C GLN A 198 -1.58 -6.72 24.33
N ARG A 199 -0.79 -7.76 24.05
CA ARG A 199 -1.09 -9.16 24.43
C ARG A 199 -0.90 -9.41 25.93
N ALA A 200 -0.04 -8.66 26.60
CA ALA A 200 0.13 -8.67 28.06
C ALA A 200 -0.87 -7.78 28.82
N GLY A 201 -1.79 -7.10 28.13
CA GLY A 201 -2.80 -6.21 28.73
C GLY A 201 -2.35 -4.77 28.99
N ASP A 202 -1.07 -4.43 28.81
CA ASP A 202 -0.56 -3.05 28.89
C ASP A 202 -0.92 -2.24 27.62
N VAL A 203 -2.22 -1.97 27.45
CA VAL A 203 -2.75 -1.20 26.31
C VAL A 203 -2.19 0.23 26.32
N ALA A 204 -2.05 0.85 27.49
CA ALA A 204 -1.51 2.21 27.61
C ALA A 204 -0.01 2.28 27.21
N GLY A 205 0.79 1.28 27.56
CA GLY A 205 2.18 1.16 27.10
C GLY A 205 2.28 0.80 25.63
N ALA A 206 1.38 -0.03 25.11
CA ALA A 206 1.29 -0.29 23.68
C ALA A 206 0.95 0.98 22.88
N VAL A 207 0.01 1.80 23.35
CA VAL A 207 -0.29 3.14 22.80
C VAL A 207 0.97 4.01 22.76
N ARG A 208 1.66 4.19 23.89
CA ARG A 208 2.88 5.04 23.94
C ARG A 208 3.98 4.60 22.96
N LEU A 209 4.14 3.29 22.74
CA LEU A 209 5.11 2.77 21.77
C LEU A 209 4.66 2.96 20.32
N ALA A 210 3.35 2.87 20.04
CA ALA A 210 2.81 3.17 18.72
C ALA A 210 2.81 4.67 18.41
N GLU A 211 2.64 5.54 19.42
CA GLU A 211 2.85 6.99 19.31
C GLU A 211 4.31 7.29 18.93
N VAL A 212 5.28 6.69 19.63
CA VAL A 212 6.72 6.75 19.27
C VAL A 212 6.97 6.25 17.84
N ALA A 213 6.34 5.15 17.40
CA ALA A 213 6.49 4.63 16.05
C ALA A 213 5.93 5.59 14.96
N VAL A 214 4.84 6.30 15.25
CA VAL A 214 4.27 7.32 14.34
C VAL A 214 5.08 8.62 14.36
N GLU A 215 5.68 8.99 15.49
CA GLU A 215 6.64 10.11 15.55
C GLU A 215 7.92 9.81 14.77
N LEU A 216 8.49 8.61 14.94
CA LEU A 216 9.72 8.17 14.28
C LEU A 216 9.51 7.81 12.79
N SER A 217 8.29 7.45 12.37
CA SER A 217 7.90 7.33 10.97
C SER A 217 6.48 7.88 10.65
N PRO A 218 6.32 9.21 10.50
CA PRO A 218 5.03 9.84 10.17
C PRO A 218 4.47 9.44 8.81
N GLY A 219 5.32 8.98 7.89
CA GLY A 219 4.96 8.50 6.55
C GLY A 219 4.65 7.00 6.48
N LEU A 220 4.86 6.23 7.55
CA LEU A 220 4.59 4.78 7.61
C LEU A 220 3.09 4.53 7.90
N PRO A 221 2.27 4.05 6.93
CA PRO A 221 0.83 3.94 7.12
C PRO A 221 0.44 2.92 8.19
N TYR A 222 1.22 1.84 8.31
CA TYR A 222 0.95 0.74 9.22
C TYR A 222 1.06 1.15 10.69
N ALA A 223 1.99 2.03 11.04
CA ALA A 223 2.10 2.59 12.40
C ALA A 223 0.83 3.35 12.81
N ARG A 224 0.24 4.08 11.88
CA ARG A 224 -1.00 4.85 12.10
C ARG A 224 -2.23 3.95 12.16
N PHE A 225 -2.25 2.84 11.42
CA PHE A 225 -3.30 1.83 11.54
C PHE A 225 -3.27 1.10 12.89
N GLU A 226 -2.09 0.63 13.33
CA GLU A 226 -1.90 0.01 14.66
C GLU A 226 -2.28 0.99 15.78
N LEU A 227 -1.86 2.26 15.67
CA LEU A 227 -2.23 3.30 16.64
C LEU A 227 -3.74 3.57 16.66
N ALA A 228 -4.42 3.53 15.51
CA ALA A 228 -5.88 3.66 15.44
C ALA A 228 -6.61 2.49 16.12
N GLU A 229 -6.13 1.25 15.95
CA GLU A 229 -6.66 0.09 16.68
C GLU A 229 -6.40 0.20 18.18
N LEU A 230 -5.20 0.63 18.58
CA LEU A 230 -4.83 0.80 19.98
C LEU A 230 -5.68 1.86 20.68
N TYR A 231 -5.94 3.02 20.05
CA TYR A 231 -6.87 4.02 20.58
C TYR A 231 -8.30 3.50 20.73
N ALA A 232 -8.80 2.75 19.74
CA ALA A 232 -10.14 2.15 19.79
C ALA A 232 -10.28 1.11 20.92
N ARG A 233 -9.18 0.48 21.35
CA ARG A 233 -9.14 -0.45 22.49
C ARG A 233 -8.88 0.27 23.83
N GLU A 234 -8.09 1.34 23.84
CA GLU A 234 -7.79 2.15 25.03
C GLU A 234 -9.05 2.88 25.54
N LYS A 235 -9.76 3.57 24.65
CA LYS A 235 -10.96 4.37 24.98
C LYS A 235 -12.02 4.24 23.88
N PRO A 236 -12.86 3.19 23.91
CA PRO A 236 -13.86 2.93 22.86
C PRO A 236 -14.85 4.07 22.58
N GLY A 237 -15.04 5.00 23.53
CA GLY A 237 -15.86 6.20 23.32
C GLY A 237 -15.21 7.27 22.43
N ASP A 238 -13.88 7.33 22.35
CA ASP A 238 -13.15 8.30 21.51
C ASP A 238 -12.93 7.74 20.09
N VAL A 239 -14.05 7.58 19.39
CA VAL A 239 -14.06 7.23 17.96
C VAL A 239 -13.33 8.31 17.13
N SER A 240 -13.24 9.55 17.62
CA SER A 240 -12.64 10.67 16.89
C SER A 240 -11.11 10.52 16.73
N ARG A 241 -10.39 10.17 17.81
CA ARG A 241 -8.93 9.96 17.81
C ARG A 241 -8.54 8.74 16.98
N ALA A 242 -9.30 7.65 17.10
CA ALA A 242 -9.10 6.43 16.30
C ALA A 242 -9.39 6.66 14.80
N LEU A 243 -10.55 7.23 14.44
CA LEU A 243 -10.89 7.54 13.05
C LEU A 243 -9.95 8.58 12.43
N GLY A 244 -9.47 9.53 13.23
CA GLY A 244 -8.46 10.51 12.83
C GLY A 244 -7.17 9.85 12.36
N GLN A 245 -6.63 8.88 13.12
CA GLN A 245 -5.44 8.13 12.70
C GLN A 245 -5.73 7.18 11.53
N ALA A 246 -6.87 6.49 11.51
CA ALA A 246 -7.24 5.63 10.39
C ALA A 246 -7.37 6.42 9.06
N ARG A 247 -7.91 7.65 9.12
CA ARG A 247 -7.95 8.56 7.97
C ARG A 247 -6.53 8.99 7.55
N GLN A 248 -5.67 9.35 8.50
CA GLN A 248 -4.29 9.73 8.22
C GLN A 248 -3.50 8.57 7.60
N ALA A 249 -3.64 7.35 8.13
CA ALA A 249 -3.06 6.13 7.60
C ALA A 249 -3.45 5.88 6.13
N LEU A 250 -4.75 5.99 5.82
CA LEU A 250 -5.24 5.86 4.44
C LEU A 250 -4.69 6.97 3.53
N THR A 251 -4.61 8.22 4.00
CA THR A 251 -4.00 9.30 3.20
C THR A 251 -2.51 9.08 2.96
N THR A 252 -1.74 8.57 3.94
CA THR A 252 -0.31 8.23 3.72
C THR A 252 -0.15 7.07 2.74
N LEU A 253 -1.00 6.03 2.83
CA LEU A 253 -0.97 4.87 1.92
C LEU A 253 -1.31 5.27 0.48
N VAL A 254 -2.22 6.22 0.28
CA VAL A 254 -2.63 6.69 -1.05
C VAL A 254 -1.68 7.76 -1.59
N ALA A 255 -1.06 8.58 -0.75
CA ALA A 255 -0.12 9.62 -1.18
C ALA A 255 1.25 9.04 -1.60
N ASP A 256 1.80 8.10 -0.84
CA ASP A 256 3.13 7.55 -1.05
C ASP A 256 3.11 6.38 -2.06
N ALA A 257 3.89 6.51 -3.14
CA ALA A 257 4.00 5.50 -4.19
C ALA A 257 4.47 4.12 -3.69
N ARG A 258 5.31 4.05 -2.65
CA ARG A 258 5.85 2.78 -2.11
C ARG A 258 4.77 1.89 -1.50
N TYR A 259 3.70 2.48 -0.97
CA TYR A 259 2.55 1.75 -0.42
C TYR A 259 1.37 1.70 -1.42
N ARG A 260 1.17 2.76 -2.22
CA ARG A 260 0.14 2.80 -3.27
C ARG A 260 0.36 1.74 -4.36
N ARG A 261 1.60 1.54 -4.83
CA ARG A 261 1.89 0.64 -5.97
C ARG A 261 1.59 -0.84 -5.67
N PRO A 262 2.04 -1.45 -4.54
CA PRO A 262 1.63 -2.80 -4.15
C PRO A 262 0.10 -2.98 -4.03
N ALA A 263 -0.60 -2.02 -3.41
CA ALA A 263 -2.05 -2.10 -3.26
C ALA A 263 -2.80 -2.07 -4.61
N LEU A 264 -2.28 -1.34 -5.61
CA LEU A 264 -2.80 -1.38 -6.98
C LEU A 264 -2.46 -2.71 -7.70
N ALA A 265 -1.30 -3.31 -7.41
CA ALA A 265 -0.92 -4.62 -7.95
C ALA A 265 -1.86 -5.72 -7.46
N ASP A 266 -2.12 -5.77 -6.14
CA ASP A 266 -3.06 -6.71 -5.54
C ASP A 266 -4.48 -6.56 -6.10
N LEU A 267 -4.99 -5.32 -6.14
CA LEU A 267 -6.33 -5.04 -6.67
C LEU A 267 -6.46 -5.44 -8.14
N GLY A 268 -5.45 -5.14 -8.96
CA GLY A 268 -5.40 -5.53 -10.37
C GLY A 268 -5.34 -7.06 -10.52
N ALA A 269 -4.51 -7.74 -9.73
CA ALA A 269 -4.39 -9.19 -9.78
C ALA A 269 -5.68 -9.90 -9.34
N LEU A 270 -6.39 -9.37 -8.33
CA LEU A 270 -7.72 -9.86 -7.93
C LEU A 270 -8.74 -9.76 -9.08
N VAL A 271 -8.73 -8.66 -9.85
CA VAL A 271 -9.57 -8.50 -11.05
C VAL A 271 -9.21 -9.53 -12.13
N LEU A 272 -7.91 -9.74 -12.40
CA LEU A 272 -7.42 -10.69 -13.40
C LEU A 272 -7.74 -12.15 -13.03
N LEU A 273 -7.53 -12.54 -11.77
CA LEU A 273 -7.88 -13.86 -11.23
C LEU A 273 -9.40 -14.09 -11.26
N ALA A 274 -10.20 -13.11 -10.84
CA ALA A 274 -11.66 -13.20 -10.90
C ALA A 274 -12.17 -13.35 -12.33
N TRP A 275 -11.56 -12.67 -13.31
CA TRP A 275 -11.87 -12.86 -14.72
C TRP A 275 -11.54 -14.26 -15.20
N GLY A 276 -10.32 -14.75 -14.93
CA GLY A 276 -9.88 -16.09 -15.31
C GLY A 276 -10.78 -17.19 -14.74
N ALA A 277 -11.08 -17.12 -13.45
CA ALA A 277 -12.01 -18.02 -12.78
C ALA A 277 -13.42 -17.96 -13.39
N THR A 278 -13.96 -16.75 -13.65
CA THR A 278 -15.27 -16.57 -14.30
C THR A 278 -15.31 -17.21 -15.69
N ALA A 279 -14.24 -17.04 -16.48
CA ALA A 279 -14.15 -17.56 -17.84
C ALA A 279 -14.11 -19.08 -17.87
N VAL A 280 -13.24 -19.71 -17.05
CA VAL A 280 -13.16 -21.19 -16.94
C VAL A 280 -14.50 -21.77 -16.50
N LEU A 281 -15.11 -21.19 -15.47
CA LEU A 281 -16.31 -21.69 -14.83
C LEU A 281 -17.55 -21.57 -15.71
N LEU A 282 -17.74 -20.43 -16.38
CA LEU A 282 -18.88 -20.22 -17.27
C LEU A 282 -18.70 -20.89 -18.63
N MET A 283 -17.47 -21.03 -19.14
CA MET A 283 -17.20 -21.91 -20.28
C MET A 283 -17.52 -23.37 -19.94
N GLY A 284 -17.09 -23.85 -18.77
CA GLY A 284 -17.45 -25.18 -18.25
C GLY A 284 -18.96 -25.41 -18.21
N LEU A 285 -19.73 -24.44 -17.70
CA LEU A 285 -21.19 -24.50 -17.67
C LEU A 285 -21.83 -24.46 -19.07
N PHE A 286 -21.33 -23.62 -19.98
CA PHE A 286 -21.80 -23.58 -21.37
C PHE A 286 -21.52 -24.90 -22.09
N PHE A 287 -20.30 -25.43 -21.95
CA PHE A 287 -19.86 -26.69 -22.51
C PHE A 287 -20.70 -27.86 -21.99
N LEU A 288 -20.73 -28.10 -20.68
CA LEU A 288 -21.48 -29.22 -20.08
C LEU A 288 -22.97 -29.22 -20.44
N ARG A 289 -23.61 -28.04 -20.54
CA ARG A 289 -25.03 -27.89 -20.89
C ARG A 289 -25.32 -28.17 -22.38
N LYS A 290 -24.33 -28.05 -23.27
CA LYS A 290 -24.50 -28.15 -24.73
C LYS A 290 -23.76 -29.33 -25.38
N LEU A 291 -22.78 -29.92 -24.70
CA LEU A 291 -21.94 -31.03 -25.17
C LEU A 291 -22.76 -32.22 -25.71
N ARG A 292 -23.92 -32.53 -25.11
CA ARG A 292 -24.82 -33.60 -25.57
C ARG A 292 -25.39 -33.40 -26.99
N TYR A 293 -25.44 -32.17 -27.50
CA TYR A 293 -25.87 -31.88 -28.87
C TYR A 293 -24.68 -31.89 -29.84
N ALA A 294 -23.52 -31.40 -29.40
CA ALA A 294 -22.27 -31.53 -30.16
C ALA A 294 -21.93 -32.99 -30.44
N LEU A 295 -22.00 -33.87 -29.44
CA LEU A 295 -21.76 -35.31 -29.58
C LEU A 295 -22.84 -36.02 -30.41
N HIS A 296 -24.09 -35.53 -30.39
CA HIS A 296 -25.17 -36.05 -31.24
C HIS A 296 -24.89 -35.81 -32.72
N ASP A 297 -24.46 -34.61 -33.09
CA ASP A 297 -24.19 -34.27 -34.49
C ASP A 297 -22.81 -34.74 -34.95
N PHE A 298 -21.85 -34.90 -34.03
CA PHE A 298 -20.57 -35.57 -34.28
C PHE A 298 -20.75 -37.04 -34.70
N HIS A 299 -21.69 -37.76 -34.08
CA HIS A 299 -22.07 -39.12 -34.52
C HIS A 299 -22.56 -39.15 -35.99
N HIS A 300 -23.15 -38.07 -36.48
CA HIS A 300 -23.57 -37.93 -37.89
C HIS A 300 -22.45 -37.49 -38.86
N LEU A 301 -21.20 -37.30 -38.38
CA LEU A 301 -20.01 -37.12 -39.23
C LEU A 301 -19.29 -38.45 -39.53
N LEU A 302 -19.66 -39.52 -38.82
CA LEU A 302 -19.00 -40.84 -38.90
C LEU A 302 -19.81 -41.82 -39.78
N PRO A 303 -19.17 -42.86 -40.34
CA PRO A 303 -19.87 -43.88 -41.11
C PRO A 303 -20.99 -44.58 -40.32
N ARG A 304 -22.06 -44.98 -40.99
CA ARG A 304 -23.27 -45.61 -40.38
C ARG A 304 -22.98 -46.90 -39.58
N VAL A 305 -21.81 -47.51 -39.76
CA VAL A 305 -21.34 -48.70 -39.04
C VAL A 305 -20.91 -48.38 -37.60
N VAL A 306 -20.54 -47.13 -37.30
CA VAL A 306 -20.04 -46.73 -35.98
C VAL A 306 -21.19 -46.61 -34.98
N SER A 307 -21.12 -47.36 -33.88
CA SER A 307 -22.13 -47.28 -32.82
C SER A 307 -22.09 -45.94 -32.08
N ARG A 308 -23.23 -45.54 -31.52
CA ARG A 308 -23.35 -44.30 -30.72
C ARG A 308 -22.37 -44.23 -29.54
N TRP A 309 -22.01 -45.38 -28.97
CA TRP A 309 -21.03 -45.45 -27.88
C TRP A 309 -19.60 -45.22 -28.38
N GLN A 310 -19.20 -45.84 -29.49
CA GLN A 310 -17.88 -45.61 -30.10
C GLN A 310 -17.70 -44.14 -30.51
N SER A 311 -18.71 -43.52 -31.14
CA SER A 311 -18.67 -42.08 -31.47
C SER A 311 -18.66 -41.17 -30.25
N LEU A 312 -19.29 -41.59 -29.14
CA LEU A 312 -19.27 -40.87 -27.87
C LEU A 312 -17.87 -40.91 -27.23
N VAL A 313 -17.26 -42.09 -27.16
CA VAL A 313 -15.90 -42.29 -26.62
C VAL A 313 -14.89 -41.51 -27.45
N LEU A 314 -14.92 -41.61 -28.79
CA LEU A 314 -14.04 -40.86 -29.68
C LEU A 314 -14.23 -39.33 -29.53
N GLY A 315 -15.47 -38.86 -29.46
CA GLY A 315 -15.76 -37.44 -29.27
C GLY A 315 -15.26 -36.90 -27.92
N VAL A 316 -15.41 -37.67 -26.84
CA VAL A 316 -14.87 -37.31 -25.52
C VAL A 316 -13.34 -37.34 -25.51
N LEU A 317 -12.71 -38.34 -26.13
CA LEU A 317 -11.25 -38.45 -26.24
C LEU A 317 -10.66 -37.22 -26.95
N LEU A 318 -11.19 -36.86 -28.13
CA LEU A 318 -10.76 -35.67 -28.88
C LEU A 318 -10.96 -34.37 -28.09
N LEU A 319 -12.03 -34.25 -27.31
CA LEU A 319 -12.28 -33.08 -26.46
C LEU A 319 -11.42 -33.04 -25.19
N SER A 320 -10.88 -34.18 -24.74
CA SER A 320 -9.93 -34.25 -23.63
C SER A 320 -8.47 -34.01 -24.06
N LEU A 321 -8.18 -34.03 -25.37
CA LEU A 321 -6.82 -34.02 -25.90
C LEU A 321 -5.96 -32.82 -25.44
N PRO A 322 -6.46 -31.57 -25.34
CA PRO A 322 -5.65 -30.45 -24.83
C PRO A 322 -5.20 -30.63 -23.38
N TRP A 323 -5.99 -31.30 -22.55
CA TRP A 323 -5.63 -31.61 -21.17
C TRP A 323 -4.60 -32.74 -21.10
N VAL A 324 -4.82 -33.81 -21.88
CA VAL A 324 -3.91 -34.98 -21.94
C VAL A 324 -2.54 -34.62 -22.49
N LEU A 325 -2.46 -33.72 -23.48
CA LEU A 325 -1.22 -33.23 -24.08
C LEU A 325 -0.63 -32.00 -23.35
N GLY A 326 -1.22 -31.55 -22.24
CA GLY A 326 -0.70 -30.41 -21.47
C GLY A 326 -0.70 -29.08 -22.22
N LEU A 327 -1.59 -28.87 -23.20
CA LEU A 327 -1.65 -27.66 -24.05
C LEU A 327 -2.15 -26.40 -23.32
N GLY A 328 -2.28 -26.44 -21.99
CA GLY A 328 -2.69 -25.31 -21.16
C GLY A 328 -4.18 -25.00 -21.17
N VAL A 329 -4.54 -23.99 -20.38
CA VAL A 329 -5.94 -23.62 -20.12
C VAL A 329 -6.61 -23.03 -21.36
N LEU A 330 -5.91 -22.18 -22.13
CA LEU A 330 -6.57 -21.40 -23.17
C LEU A 330 -6.95 -22.22 -24.42
N PRO A 331 -6.12 -23.12 -24.96
CA PRO A 331 -6.53 -24.06 -26.02
C PRO A 331 -7.66 -24.98 -25.57
N THR A 332 -7.72 -25.35 -24.28
CA THR A 332 -8.85 -26.09 -23.71
C THR A 332 -10.14 -25.27 -23.79
N LEU A 333 -10.13 -24.00 -23.36
CA LEU A 333 -11.31 -23.11 -23.45
C LEU A 333 -11.73 -22.80 -24.89
N LEU A 334 -10.76 -22.67 -25.82
CA LEU A 334 -11.01 -22.47 -27.24
C LEU A 334 -11.63 -23.71 -27.89
N LEU A 335 -11.16 -24.92 -27.57
CA LEU A 335 -11.77 -26.16 -28.04
C LEU A 335 -13.19 -26.34 -27.49
N MET A 336 -13.41 -26.01 -26.21
CA MET A 336 -14.74 -26.02 -25.61
C MET A 336 -15.68 -25.04 -26.34
N LEU A 337 -15.23 -23.81 -26.64
CA LEU A 337 -15.99 -22.84 -27.42
C LEU A 337 -16.31 -23.37 -28.83
N ALA A 338 -15.31 -23.89 -29.55
CA ALA A 338 -15.47 -24.45 -30.89
C ALA A 338 -16.52 -25.57 -30.92
N ALA A 339 -16.44 -26.49 -29.96
CA ALA A 339 -17.33 -27.65 -29.85
C ALA A 339 -18.79 -27.26 -29.60
N VAL A 340 -19.08 -26.20 -28.81
CA VAL A 340 -20.46 -25.84 -28.46
C VAL A 340 -21.02 -24.58 -29.14
N SER A 341 -20.22 -23.78 -29.85
CA SER A 341 -20.65 -22.51 -30.47
C SER A 341 -21.90 -22.64 -31.35
N LEU A 342 -21.99 -23.69 -32.17
CA LEU A 342 -23.15 -23.97 -33.04
C LEU A 342 -24.49 -24.15 -32.28
N TYR A 343 -24.43 -24.43 -30.97
CA TYR A 343 -25.57 -24.71 -30.10
C TYR A 343 -25.84 -23.60 -29.07
N LEU A 344 -24.96 -22.60 -28.96
CA LEU A 344 -25.10 -21.46 -28.06
C LEU A 344 -25.99 -20.35 -28.66
N SER A 345 -26.76 -19.66 -27.82
CA SER A 345 -27.52 -18.47 -28.23
C SER A 345 -26.60 -17.34 -28.69
N ARG A 346 -27.14 -16.29 -29.33
CA ARG A 346 -26.36 -15.10 -29.72
C ARG A 346 -25.68 -14.44 -28.50
N THR A 347 -26.42 -14.28 -27.39
CA THR A 347 -25.88 -13.69 -26.15
C THR A 347 -24.91 -14.63 -25.42
N GLU A 348 -25.16 -15.94 -25.45
CA GLU A 348 -24.27 -16.95 -24.87
C GLU A 348 -22.92 -16.98 -25.62
N ARG A 349 -22.92 -16.86 -26.96
CA ARG A 349 -21.69 -16.78 -27.77
C ARG A 349 -20.88 -15.52 -27.51
N VAL A 350 -21.53 -14.35 -27.41
CA VAL A 350 -20.82 -13.09 -27.11
C VAL A 350 -20.18 -13.15 -25.73
N VAL A 351 -20.90 -13.59 -24.70
CA VAL A 351 -20.35 -13.73 -23.33
C VAL A 351 -19.20 -14.73 -23.30
N ALA A 352 -19.33 -15.89 -23.97
CA ALA A 352 -18.26 -16.87 -24.04
C ALA A 352 -17.00 -16.35 -24.78
N ALA A 353 -17.18 -15.66 -25.91
CA ALA A 353 -16.07 -15.07 -26.66
C ALA A 353 -15.35 -13.98 -25.87
N VAL A 354 -16.08 -13.06 -25.24
CA VAL A 354 -15.50 -12.01 -24.39
C VAL A 354 -14.69 -12.61 -23.26
N LEU A 355 -15.24 -13.59 -22.53
CA LEU A 355 -14.54 -14.24 -21.42
C LEU A 355 -13.25 -14.95 -21.88
N VAL A 356 -13.30 -15.75 -22.95
CA VAL A 356 -12.12 -16.48 -23.46
C VAL A 356 -11.09 -15.54 -24.10
N ALA A 357 -11.52 -14.51 -24.83
CA ALA A 357 -10.61 -13.49 -25.36
C ALA A 357 -9.90 -12.73 -24.22
N GLY A 358 -10.62 -12.40 -23.14
CA GLY A 358 -10.03 -11.82 -21.94
C GLY A 358 -9.01 -12.75 -21.26
N VAL A 359 -9.26 -14.07 -21.21
CA VAL A 359 -8.24 -15.05 -20.78
C VAL A 359 -7.01 -15.03 -21.69
N GLY A 360 -7.21 -14.89 -23.00
CA GLY A 360 -6.12 -14.68 -23.96
C GLY A 360 -5.29 -13.44 -23.66
N LEU A 361 -5.93 -12.35 -23.23
CA LEU A 361 -5.24 -11.09 -22.90
C LEU A 361 -4.64 -11.05 -21.49
N LEU A 362 -4.87 -12.05 -20.63
CA LEU A 362 -4.36 -12.06 -19.24
C LEU A 362 -2.82 -11.89 -19.12
N PRO A 363 -1.96 -12.55 -19.94
CA PRO A 363 -0.51 -12.38 -19.83
C PRO A 363 -0.07 -10.93 -20.08
N LEU A 364 -0.64 -10.28 -21.11
CA LEU A 364 -0.38 -8.87 -21.39
C LEU A 364 -0.91 -7.98 -20.26
N ALA A 365 -2.14 -8.20 -19.80
CA ALA A 365 -2.73 -7.39 -18.75
C ALA A 365 -1.97 -7.49 -17.42
N ALA A 366 -1.49 -8.69 -17.06
CA ALA A 366 -0.67 -8.93 -15.88
C ALA A 366 0.76 -8.37 -16.03
N GLY A 367 1.41 -8.56 -17.19
CA GLY A 367 2.73 -7.98 -17.46
C GLY A 367 2.70 -6.45 -17.50
N GLN A 368 1.63 -5.85 -18.02
CA GLN A 368 1.41 -4.39 -17.96
C GLN A 368 1.13 -3.91 -16.54
N LEU A 369 0.32 -4.64 -15.76
CA LEU A 369 0.07 -4.34 -14.35
C LEU A 369 1.39 -4.34 -13.56
N ALA A 370 2.15 -5.43 -13.62
CA ALA A 370 3.46 -5.55 -12.97
C ALA A 370 4.43 -4.44 -13.44
N ARG A 371 4.43 -4.08 -14.73
CA ARG A 371 5.27 -2.99 -15.25
C ARG A 371 4.95 -1.63 -14.63
N VAL A 372 3.68 -1.31 -14.37
CA VAL A 372 3.29 -0.01 -13.79
C VAL A 372 3.27 0.01 -12.26
N THR A 373 3.30 -1.15 -11.61
CA THR A 373 3.32 -1.26 -10.13
C THR A 373 4.66 -1.71 -9.54
N ALA A 374 5.62 -2.17 -10.34
CA ALA A 374 6.98 -2.42 -9.87
C ALA A 374 7.58 -1.16 -9.21
N PHE A 375 8.37 -1.34 -8.16
CA PHE A 375 9.04 -0.24 -7.46
C PHE A 375 10.22 -0.78 -6.65
N ALA A 376 9.96 -1.84 -5.88
CA ALA A 376 10.99 -2.57 -5.16
C ALA A 376 12.11 -3.01 -6.12
N GLY A 377 13.38 -2.79 -5.73
CA GLY A 377 14.55 -3.13 -6.53
C GLY A 377 14.77 -2.30 -7.81
N THR A 378 14.00 -1.23 -8.04
CA THR A 378 14.25 -0.27 -9.14
C THR A 378 15.10 0.91 -8.64
N PRO A 379 15.84 1.63 -9.52
CA PRO A 379 16.60 2.82 -9.10
C PRO A 379 15.74 3.92 -8.45
N ALA A 380 14.43 3.94 -8.69
CA ALA A 380 13.49 4.83 -7.97
C ALA A 380 13.37 4.51 -6.48
N GLU A 381 13.48 3.25 -6.06
CA GLU A 381 13.50 2.90 -4.64
C GLU A 381 14.82 3.35 -3.99
N ASP A 382 15.94 3.20 -4.69
CA ASP A 382 17.23 3.69 -4.18
C ASP A 382 17.21 5.22 -3.97
N VAL A 383 16.66 5.99 -4.92
CA VAL A 383 16.46 7.44 -4.76
C VAL A 383 15.53 7.76 -3.58
N TYR A 384 14.39 7.08 -3.47
CA TYR A 384 13.43 7.26 -2.39
C TYR A 384 14.05 7.02 -1.00
N LEU A 385 14.87 5.97 -0.86
CA LEU A 385 15.57 5.65 0.38
C LEU A 385 16.63 6.71 0.74
N LEU A 386 17.44 7.11 -0.25
CA LEU A 386 18.47 8.13 -0.08
C LEU A 386 17.90 9.53 0.25
N GLU A 387 16.76 9.91 -0.34
CA GLU A 387 16.06 11.14 0.03
C GLU A 387 15.54 11.11 1.48
N ARG A 388 14.97 9.98 1.92
CA ARG A 388 14.45 9.83 3.30
C ARG A 388 15.55 9.78 4.36
N GLY A 389 16.68 9.14 4.06
CA GLY A 389 17.88 9.12 4.92
C GLY A 389 17.78 8.27 6.19
N GLY A 390 16.86 7.30 6.23
CA GLY A 390 16.81 6.30 7.31
C GLY A 390 17.79 5.14 7.12
N VAL A 391 17.88 4.23 8.10
CA VAL A 391 18.84 3.10 8.17
C VAL A 391 18.87 2.19 6.92
N SER A 392 17.77 2.14 6.15
CA SER A 392 17.72 1.35 4.90
C SER A 392 18.39 2.03 3.68
N ALA A 393 19.03 3.19 3.87
CA ALA A 393 19.64 3.97 2.78
C ALA A 393 21.09 3.59 2.44
N GLU A 394 21.88 2.97 3.34
CA GLU A 394 23.27 2.60 3.01
C GLU A 394 23.36 1.49 1.94
N GLU A 395 22.40 0.55 1.90
CA GLU A 395 22.32 -0.40 0.78
C GLU A 395 22.02 0.30 -0.56
N ALA A 396 21.11 1.30 -0.54
CA ALA A 396 20.77 2.09 -1.71
C ALA A 396 21.97 2.93 -2.18
N ARG A 397 22.75 3.47 -1.24
CA ARG A 397 24.02 4.15 -1.49
C ARG A 397 25.02 3.23 -2.18
N ALA A 398 25.24 2.02 -1.66
CA ALA A 398 26.10 1.04 -2.30
C ALA A 398 25.66 0.72 -3.75
N ARG A 399 24.35 0.48 -3.96
CA ARG A 399 23.78 0.22 -5.29
C ARG A 399 23.93 1.41 -6.26
N VAL A 400 23.76 2.64 -5.79
CA VAL A 400 23.98 3.85 -6.61
C VAL A 400 25.47 4.06 -6.92
N LEU A 401 26.37 3.84 -5.96
CA LEU A 401 27.82 3.93 -6.17
C LEU A 401 28.28 2.96 -7.27
N THR A 402 27.84 1.70 -7.25
CA THR A 402 28.13 0.73 -8.32
C THR A 402 27.62 1.20 -9.69
N ARG A 403 26.44 1.84 -9.76
CA ARG A 403 25.91 2.40 -11.01
C ARG A 403 26.65 3.68 -11.43
N LEU A 404 27.20 4.46 -10.50
CA LEU A 404 28.02 5.64 -10.80
C LEU A 404 29.39 5.24 -11.37
N GLU A 405 30.05 4.24 -10.78
CA GLU A 405 31.28 3.62 -11.31
C GLU A 405 31.06 3.05 -12.72
N ALA A 406 29.95 2.34 -12.93
CA ALA A 406 29.53 1.82 -14.24
C ALA A 406 29.06 2.92 -15.23
N ARG A 407 29.00 4.19 -14.81
CA ARG A 407 28.49 5.34 -15.58
C ARG A 407 27.05 5.20 -16.09
N THR A 408 26.22 4.47 -15.34
CA THR A 408 24.79 4.25 -15.61
C THR A 408 23.85 4.96 -14.64
N ALA A 409 24.37 5.49 -13.52
CA ALA A 409 23.58 6.26 -12.55
C ALA A 409 23.01 7.55 -13.16
N THR A 410 21.74 7.83 -12.86
CA THR A 410 21.01 9.01 -13.35
C THR A 410 21.16 10.23 -12.43
N PHE A 411 20.74 11.40 -12.91
CA PHE A 411 20.83 12.65 -12.16
C PHE A 411 20.20 12.58 -10.76
N ALA A 412 19.00 12.00 -10.63
CA ALA A 412 18.32 11.91 -9.34
C ALA A 412 19.08 11.02 -8.35
N GLU A 413 19.63 9.89 -8.82
CA GLU A 413 20.45 8.99 -7.98
C GLU A 413 21.69 9.68 -7.44
N VAL A 414 22.47 10.35 -8.30
CA VAL A 414 23.71 11.03 -7.89
C VAL A 414 23.40 12.23 -6.98
N LEU A 415 22.30 12.96 -7.23
CA LEU A 415 21.85 14.06 -6.38
C LEU A 415 21.37 13.60 -4.99
N SER A 416 20.67 12.47 -4.92
CA SER A 416 20.20 11.91 -3.64
C SER A 416 21.32 11.22 -2.86
N LEU A 417 22.27 10.58 -3.54
CA LEU A 417 23.52 10.09 -2.95
C LEU A 417 24.30 11.23 -2.28
N ALA A 418 24.61 12.30 -3.04
CA ALA A 418 25.36 13.45 -2.53
C ALA A 418 24.65 14.13 -1.34
N TYR A 419 23.31 14.19 -1.38
CA TYR A 419 22.50 14.72 -0.28
C TYR A 419 22.47 13.81 0.96
N PHE A 420 22.41 12.49 0.77
CA PHE A 420 22.52 11.54 1.87
C PHE A 420 23.89 11.64 2.55
N GLU A 421 24.98 11.65 1.76
CA GLU A 421 26.35 11.78 2.27
C GLU A 421 26.59 13.11 2.99
N SER A 422 26.06 14.22 2.45
CA SER A 422 26.11 15.53 3.12
C SER A 422 25.43 15.51 4.51
N ARG A 423 24.30 14.80 4.65
CA ARG A 423 23.60 14.63 5.94
C ARG A 423 24.32 13.69 6.92
N ARG A 424 25.29 12.89 6.45
CA ARG A 424 26.19 12.04 7.26
C ARG A 424 27.57 12.69 7.52
N GLY A 425 27.77 13.94 7.09
CA GLY A 425 29.03 14.64 7.27
C GLY A 425 30.17 14.19 6.34
N LEU A 426 29.87 13.34 5.35
CA LEU A 426 30.80 12.90 4.31
C LEU A 426 30.90 14.00 3.22
N LEU A 427 31.44 15.16 3.62
CA LEU A 427 31.28 16.41 2.87
C LEU A 427 32.15 16.50 1.61
N GLU A 428 33.33 15.86 1.57
CA GLU A 428 34.18 15.85 0.37
C GLU A 428 33.67 14.83 -0.67
N GLU A 429 33.17 13.69 -0.23
CA GLU A 429 32.44 12.70 -1.03
C GLU A 429 31.18 13.34 -1.63
N ALA A 430 30.36 13.97 -0.79
CA ALA A 430 29.19 14.72 -1.21
C ALA A 430 29.56 15.82 -2.22
N LYS A 431 30.63 16.60 -2.00
CA LYS A 431 31.14 17.62 -2.92
C LYS A 431 31.63 17.03 -4.25
N ALA A 432 32.20 15.83 -4.26
CA ALA A 432 32.55 15.12 -5.50
C ALA A 432 31.28 14.68 -6.26
N HIS A 433 30.30 14.08 -5.56
CA HIS A 433 29.05 13.63 -6.16
C HIS A 433 28.12 14.79 -6.58
N PHE A 434 28.11 15.93 -5.88
CA PHE A 434 27.44 17.15 -6.32
C PHE A 434 28.07 17.72 -7.60
N LYS A 435 29.40 17.66 -7.76
CA LYS A 435 30.06 18.01 -9.03
C LYS A 435 29.66 17.05 -10.16
N ALA A 436 29.54 15.75 -9.88
CA ALA A 436 29.06 14.76 -10.85
C ALA A 436 27.59 15.02 -11.25
N ALA A 437 26.70 15.33 -10.29
CA ALA A 437 25.32 15.72 -10.56
C ALA A 437 25.22 17.04 -11.36
N SER A 438 26.10 18.02 -11.09
CA SER A 438 26.24 19.24 -11.91
C SER A 438 26.67 18.96 -13.35
N ALA A 439 27.48 17.92 -13.60
CA ALA A 439 27.83 17.51 -14.96
C ALA A 439 26.65 16.84 -15.70
N LEU A 440 25.70 16.25 -14.98
CA LEU A 440 24.47 15.68 -15.54
C LEU A 440 23.37 16.73 -15.76
N LYS A 441 23.21 17.71 -14.85
CA LYS A 441 22.22 18.79 -14.93
C LYS A 441 22.65 20.03 -14.12
N SER A 442 23.44 20.90 -14.73
CA SER A 442 24.11 22.03 -14.07
C SER A 442 23.20 23.09 -13.44
N ALA A 443 21.96 23.24 -13.91
CA ALA A 443 21.10 24.37 -13.55
C ALA A 443 19.92 24.03 -12.61
N ASP A 444 19.85 22.83 -12.01
CA ASP A 444 18.74 22.52 -11.08
C ASP A 444 18.90 23.28 -9.75
N ALA A 445 17.93 24.12 -9.40
CA ALA A 445 18.00 24.96 -8.20
C ALA A 445 18.14 24.13 -6.89
N ARG A 446 17.65 22.89 -6.86
CA ARG A 446 17.74 22.02 -5.67
C ARG A 446 19.13 21.44 -5.52
N LEU A 447 19.74 21.03 -6.63
CA LEU A 447 21.17 20.68 -6.71
C LEU A 447 22.03 21.84 -6.20
N LEU A 448 21.87 23.03 -6.79
CA LEU A 448 22.66 24.21 -6.46
C LEU A 448 22.50 24.58 -4.97
N THR A 449 21.28 24.51 -4.42
CA THR A 449 21.03 24.72 -2.99
C THR A 449 21.71 23.68 -2.11
N ARG A 450 21.56 22.37 -2.38
CA ARG A 450 22.17 21.29 -1.58
C ARG A 450 23.70 21.29 -1.65
N PHE A 451 24.26 21.58 -2.82
CA PHE A 451 25.70 21.72 -3.00
C PHE A 451 26.22 22.96 -2.24
N GLY A 452 25.49 24.08 -2.30
CA GLY A 452 25.75 25.26 -1.46
C GLY A 452 25.80 24.91 0.03
N ASN A 453 24.85 24.14 0.55
CA ASN A 453 24.86 23.68 1.95
C ASN A 453 26.14 22.88 2.27
N THR A 454 26.57 22.02 1.35
CA THR A 454 27.81 21.24 1.53
C THR A 454 29.05 22.12 1.56
N LEU A 455 29.10 23.18 0.75
CA LEU A 455 30.19 24.17 0.80
C LEU A 455 30.19 24.95 2.13
N VAL A 456 29.03 25.29 2.71
CA VAL A 456 28.97 25.89 4.07
C VAL A 456 29.57 24.95 5.12
N GLY A 457 29.27 23.66 5.06
CA GLY A 457 29.86 22.65 5.98
C GLY A 457 31.37 22.50 5.82
N LEU A 458 31.91 22.80 4.64
CA LEU A 458 33.35 22.82 4.34
C LEU A 458 34.00 24.20 4.59
N GLY A 459 33.24 25.18 5.08
CA GLY A 459 33.72 26.54 5.36
C GLY A 459 33.73 27.51 4.17
N ASP A 460 33.41 27.04 2.96
CA ASP A 460 33.33 27.86 1.74
C ASP A 460 31.98 28.62 1.66
N ALA A 461 31.87 29.65 2.49
CA ALA A 461 30.70 30.53 2.56
C ALA A 461 30.49 31.37 1.29
N ASP A 462 31.56 31.74 0.58
CA ASP A 462 31.48 32.53 -0.66
C ASP A 462 30.99 31.68 -1.84
N GLY A 463 31.54 30.48 -2.03
CA GLY A 463 31.06 29.51 -3.01
C GLY A 463 29.60 29.12 -2.74
N ALA A 464 29.23 28.90 -1.47
CA ALA A 464 27.84 28.67 -1.09
C ALA A 464 26.91 29.84 -1.48
N ALA A 465 27.29 31.07 -1.16
CA ALA A 465 26.50 32.26 -1.48
C ALA A 465 26.29 32.45 -2.99
N LEU A 466 27.31 32.14 -3.81
CA LEU A 466 27.21 32.14 -5.27
C LEU A 466 26.22 31.08 -5.78
N LEU A 467 26.28 29.86 -5.24
CA LEU A 467 25.36 28.78 -5.62
C LEU A 467 23.90 29.08 -5.21
N TYR A 468 23.65 29.72 -4.07
CA TYR A 468 22.30 30.15 -3.70
C TYR A 468 21.76 31.23 -4.63
N VAL A 469 22.58 32.22 -5.03
CA VAL A 469 22.16 33.24 -6.01
C VAL A 469 21.82 32.59 -7.36
N GLN A 470 22.61 31.62 -7.83
CA GLN A 470 22.31 30.86 -9.04
C GLN A 470 21.04 30.01 -8.90
N ALA A 471 20.80 29.40 -7.73
CA ALA A 471 19.59 28.64 -7.45
C ALA A 471 18.33 29.53 -7.46
N SER A 472 18.37 30.70 -6.82
CA SER A 472 17.30 31.70 -6.86
C SER A 472 17.06 32.25 -8.28
N GLN A 473 18.09 32.39 -9.11
CA GLN A 473 17.93 32.77 -10.52
C GLN A 473 17.30 31.67 -11.37
N SER A 474 17.64 30.40 -11.10
CA SER A 474 17.07 29.23 -11.79
C SER A 474 15.61 28.98 -11.40
N ALA A 475 15.26 29.11 -10.12
CA ALA A 475 13.91 28.93 -9.61
C ALA A 475 13.52 30.04 -8.60
N PRO A 476 13.08 31.22 -9.07
CA PRO A 476 12.70 32.35 -8.19
C PRO A 476 11.54 32.06 -7.23
N GLY A 477 10.78 30.97 -7.44
CA GLY A 477 9.72 30.51 -6.54
C GLY A 477 10.18 29.60 -5.40
N LEU A 478 11.49 29.29 -5.29
CA LEU A 478 12.01 28.35 -4.30
C LEU A 478 12.56 29.09 -3.07
N ALA A 479 11.86 29.01 -1.93
CA ALA A 479 12.24 29.72 -0.71
C ALA A 479 13.61 29.31 -0.13
N ALA A 480 14.02 28.06 -0.31
CA ALA A 480 15.22 27.47 0.32
C ALA A 480 16.55 28.23 0.04
N PRO A 481 16.95 28.51 -1.21
CA PRO A 481 18.16 29.29 -1.48
C PRO A 481 18.10 30.72 -0.92
N HIS A 482 16.93 31.37 -0.90
CA HIS A 482 16.78 32.69 -0.28
C HIS A 482 17.03 32.64 1.24
N TYR A 483 16.46 31.65 1.94
CA TYR A 483 16.69 31.44 3.37
C TYR A 483 18.17 31.11 3.67
N ASN A 484 18.76 30.21 2.89
CA ASN A 484 20.15 29.78 3.10
C ASN A 484 21.15 30.92 2.81
N LEU A 485 20.90 31.73 1.77
CA LEU A 485 21.66 32.94 1.51
C LEU A 485 21.58 33.92 2.68
N ALA A 486 20.39 34.16 3.23
CA ALA A 486 20.21 35.02 4.39
C ALA A 486 20.99 34.51 5.62
N GLN A 487 20.97 33.20 5.89
CA GLN A 487 21.74 32.57 6.98
C GLN A 487 23.25 32.77 6.80
N VAL A 488 23.79 32.49 5.60
CA VAL A 488 25.24 32.59 5.33
C VAL A 488 25.71 34.04 5.34
N VAL A 489 24.98 34.95 4.70
CA VAL A 489 25.30 36.39 4.68
C VAL A 489 25.27 36.99 6.09
N ARG A 490 24.25 36.67 6.90
CA ARG A 490 24.19 37.09 8.31
C ARG A 490 25.34 36.55 9.15
N ARG A 491 25.76 35.30 8.92
CA ARG A 491 26.94 34.72 9.61
C ARG A 491 28.25 35.38 9.15
N ARG A 492 28.38 35.73 7.87
CA ARG A 492 29.54 36.47 7.33
C ARG A 492 29.64 37.90 7.89
N ALA A 493 28.51 38.60 8.01
CA ALA A 493 28.47 39.99 8.47
C ALA A 493 29.15 40.18 9.84
N LYS A 494 29.03 39.20 10.75
CA LYS A 494 29.75 39.15 12.05
C LYS A 494 31.29 39.20 11.96
N THR A 495 31.89 39.01 10.78
CA THR A 495 33.35 39.02 10.54
C THR A 495 33.84 40.11 9.59
N LEU A 496 32.96 41.00 9.13
CA LEU A 496 33.34 42.10 8.24
C LEU A 496 33.65 43.39 9.02
N PRO A 497 34.43 44.32 8.45
CA PRO A 497 34.58 45.66 9.02
C PRO A 497 33.25 46.42 9.04
N ASP A 498 33.02 47.25 10.06
CA ASP A 498 31.75 47.96 10.32
C ASP A 498 31.13 48.65 9.08
N ALA A 499 31.97 49.21 8.21
CA ALA A 499 31.57 49.88 6.97
C ALA A 499 30.88 48.96 5.94
N GLU A 500 31.06 47.63 6.03
CA GLU A 500 30.43 46.63 5.17
C GLU A 500 29.30 45.86 5.86
N VAL A 501 29.31 45.78 7.21
CA VAL A 501 28.33 45.05 8.02
C VAL A 501 26.89 45.43 7.67
N GLY A 502 26.58 46.73 7.60
CA GLY A 502 25.22 47.20 7.30
C GLY A 502 24.69 46.67 5.96
N ARG A 503 25.50 46.74 4.89
CA ARG A 503 25.11 46.29 3.54
C ARG A 503 24.82 44.79 3.48
N GLU A 504 25.63 43.97 4.16
CA GLU A 504 25.39 42.52 4.20
C GLU A 504 24.20 42.18 5.13
N LEU A 505 23.94 42.94 6.20
CA LEU A 505 22.71 42.79 6.99
C LEU A 505 21.45 43.17 6.18
N ASP A 506 21.47 44.26 5.42
CA ASP A 506 20.38 44.64 4.51
C ASP A 506 20.12 43.55 3.45
N ARG A 507 21.19 42.98 2.91
CA ARG A 507 21.14 41.85 1.96
C ARG A 507 20.55 40.59 2.60
N ALA A 508 20.94 40.27 3.83
CA ALA A 508 20.38 39.15 4.59
C ALA A 508 18.90 39.36 4.92
N ALA A 509 18.49 40.57 5.31
CA ALA A 509 17.10 40.93 5.56
C ALA A 509 16.25 40.81 4.29
N THR A 510 16.75 41.33 3.15
CA THR A 510 16.09 41.23 1.84
C THR A 510 15.92 39.77 1.39
N ALA A 511 16.95 38.94 1.58
CA ALA A 511 16.90 37.51 1.27
C ALA A 511 15.93 36.76 2.21
N MET A 512 15.91 37.08 3.51
CA MET A 512 14.98 36.45 4.46
C MET A 512 13.52 36.83 4.16
N ALA A 513 13.24 38.11 3.87
CA ALA A 513 11.91 38.58 3.47
C ALA A 513 11.44 37.91 2.18
N SER A 514 12.34 37.68 1.22
CA SER A 514 12.05 36.92 0.00
C SER A 514 11.68 35.46 0.31
N ALA A 515 12.41 34.82 1.24
CA ALA A 515 12.12 33.45 1.65
C ALA A 515 10.77 33.33 2.38
N GLN A 516 10.48 34.26 3.30
CA GLN A 516 9.23 34.30 4.08
C GLN A 516 8.01 34.66 3.22
N ALA A 517 8.17 35.44 2.15
CA ALA A 517 7.12 35.71 1.17
C ALA A 517 6.80 34.49 0.27
N LEU A 518 7.77 33.61 0.05
CA LEU A 518 7.60 32.36 -0.70
C LEU A 518 7.12 31.19 0.19
N ASP A 519 7.52 31.17 1.46
CA ASP A 519 7.12 30.17 2.46
C ASP A 519 6.93 30.84 3.83
N GLY A 520 5.67 31.13 4.17
CA GLY A 520 5.30 31.76 5.43
C GLY A 520 5.61 30.93 6.69
N SER A 521 5.92 29.62 6.56
CA SER A 521 6.36 28.81 7.71
C SER A 521 7.73 29.25 8.25
N LEU A 522 8.52 29.95 7.43
CA LEU A 522 9.84 30.46 7.78
C LEU A 522 9.82 31.73 8.66
N ILE A 523 8.63 32.28 8.95
CA ILE A 523 8.48 33.45 9.83
C ILE A 523 8.81 33.10 11.29
N GLY A 524 8.43 31.91 11.74
CA GLY A 524 8.70 31.39 13.09
C GLY A 524 9.82 30.35 13.15
N ARG A 525 10.74 30.31 12.17
CA ARG A 525 11.81 29.31 12.13
C ARG A 525 13.11 29.85 12.76
N ASP A 526 13.27 29.57 14.05
CA ASP A 526 14.52 29.82 14.76
C ASP A 526 15.69 28.98 14.21
N PRO A 527 16.92 29.53 14.16
CA PRO A 527 18.13 28.75 13.87
C PRO A 527 18.52 27.86 15.07
N PRO A 528 19.35 26.82 14.86
CA PRO A 528 20.00 26.13 15.98
C PRO A 528 20.86 27.11 16.81
N PRO A 529 21.08 26.84 18.11
CA PRO A 529 21.82 27.73 19.00
C PRO A 529 23.30 27.83 18.59
N GLU A 530 23.93 28.96 18.93
CA GLU A 530 25.26 29.31 18.41
C GLU A 530 26.41 28.43 18.93
N ASP A 531 26.18 27.61 19.96
CA ASP A 531 27.11 26.59 20.46
C ASP A 531 27.09 25.31 19.60
N ARG A 532 25.96 25.01 18.92
CA ARG A 532 25.76 23.75 18.19
C ARG A 532 25.05 23.95 16.84
N LEU A 533 25.66 24.76 15.99
CA LEU A 533 25.22 25.08 14.62
C LEU A 533 25.31 23.87 13.65
N LEU A 534 24.45 22.85 13.82
CA LEU A 534 24.38 21.70 12.93
C LEU A 534 23.85 22.07 11.54
N LEU A 535 24.57 21.65 10.49
CA LEU A 535 24.31 22.00 9.09
C LEU A 535 22.86 21.72 8.65
N ASN A 536 22.36 20.51 8.97
CA ASN A 536 21.01 20.04 8.64
C ASN A 536 19.88 20.83 9.31
N LEU A 537 20.17 21.55 10.39
CA LEU A 537 19.19 22.35 11.14
C LEU A 537 19.27 23.83 10.76
N LEU A 538 20.48 24.33 10.48
CA LEU A 538 20.73 25.71 10.08
C LEU A 538 20.21 26.03 8.67
N LEU A 539 20.27 25.08 7.73
CA LEU A 539 19.98 25.30 6.31
C LEU A 539 18.85 24.40 5.81
N LEU A 540 18.09 24.90 4.84
CA LEU A 540 17.03 24.15 4.16
C LEU A 540 17.61 23.32 3.01
N ALA A 541 17.17 22.08 2.87
CA ALA A 541 17.50 21.21 1.74
C ALA A 541 16.21 20.82 1.01
N PRO A 542 15.91 21.39 -0.16
CA PRO A 542 14.67 21.08 -0.88
C PRO A 542 14.71 19.63 -1.40
N SER A 543 13.62 18.89 -1.25
CA SER A 543 13.48 17.48 -1.63
C SER A 543 13.31 17.27 -3.15
N LEU A 544 13.60 16.05 -3.62
CA LEU A 544 13.06 15.57 -4.89
C LEU A 544 11.60 15.13 -4.69
N GLY A 545 10.73 15.48 -5.65
CA GLY A 545 9.33 15.08 -5.65
C GLY A 545 9.12 13.73 -6.33
N GLU A 546 7.93 13.14 -6.20
CA GLU A 546 7.60 11.87 -6.88
C GLU A 546 7.93 11.95 -8.38
N ALA A 547 7.57 13.04 -9.05
CA ALA A 547 7.79 13.24 -10.48
C ALA A 547 9.28 13.17 -10.94
N ASP A 548 10.25 13.42 -10.05
CA ASP A 548 11.68 13.37 -10.39
C ASP A 548 12.21 11.93 -10.47
N TRP A 549 11.71 11.01 -9.63
CA TRP A 549 12.19 9.63 -9.54
C TRP A 549 11.20 8.58 -10.02
N LEU A 550 9.91 8.88 -10.14
CA LEU A 550 8.91 7.95 -10.67
C LEU A 550 9.23 7.40 -12.08
N PRO A 551 9.89 8.15 -13.00
CA PRO A 551 10.34 7.61 -14.29
C PRO A 551 11.43 6.54 -14.18
N LEU A 552 12.17 6.49 -13.06
CA LEU A 552 13.21 5.49 -12.80
C LEU A 552 12.65 4.16 -12.27
N ALA A 553 11.34 4.09 -12.00
CA ALA A 553 10.66 2.89 -11.53
C ALA A 553 10.30 1.96 -12.71
N ASP A 554 11.31 1.57 -13.51
CA ASP A 554 11.12 0.75 -14.71
C ASP A 554 10.80 -0.71 -14.37
N GLY A 555 9.51 -1.03 -14.35
CA GLY A 555 9.02 -2.40 -14.23
C GLY A 555 9.10 -3.23 -15.51
N ALA A 556 9.76 -2.80 -16.59
CA ALA A 556 9.70 -3.51 -17.87
C ALA A 556 10.22 -4.95 -17.80
N GLU A 557 11.22 -5.24 -16.97
CA GLU A 557 11.71 -6.63 -16.78
C GLU A 557 10.72 -7.48 -15.96
N ALA A 558 10.26 -7.00 -14.80
CA ALA A 558 9.22 -7.67 -14.02
C ALA A 558 7.94 -7.91 -14.85
N GLY A 559 7.56 -6.94 -15.70
CA GLY A 559 6.44 -7.08 -16.64
C GLY A 559 6.67 -8.16 -17.69
N ARG A 560 7.86 -8.26 -18.29
CA ARG A 560 8.25 -9.36 -19.21
C ARG A 560 8.23 -10.71 -18.50
N GLN A 561 8.72 -10.78 -17.27
CA GLN A 561 8.77 -12.00 -16.47
C GLN A 561 7.36 -12.50 -16.15
N VAL A 562 6.48 -11.65 -15.64
CA VAL A 562 5.07 -11.98 -15.36
C VAL A 562 4.30 -12.36 -16.63
N GLU A 563 4.49 -11.63 -17.74
CA GLU A 563 3.91 -12.01 -19.03
C GLU A 563 4.38 -13.41 -19.46
N ALA A 564 5.69 -13.68 -19.41
CA ALA A 564 6.25 -14.96 -19.83
C ALA A 564 5.86 -16.12 -18.90
N GLN A 565 5.78 -15.91 -17.58
CA GLN A 565 5.31 -16.90 -16.62
C GLN A 565 3.85 -17.31 -16.94
N LEU A 566 2.95 -16.34 -17.12
CA LEU A 566 1.54 -16.59 -17.42
C LEU A 566 1.29 -17.10 -18.83
N ALA A 567 2.06 -16.64 -19.83
CA ALA A 567 1.99 -17.14 -21.20
C ALA A 567 2.35 -18.63 -21.27
N ARG A 568 3.43 -19.06 -20.59
CA ARG A 568 3.83 -20.48 -20.50
C ARG A 568 2.74 -21.37 -19.88
N TRP A 569 1.91 -20.83 -18.98
CA TRP A 569 0.85 -21.58 -18.30
C TRP A 569 -0.49 -21.62 -19.09
N LEU A 570 -0.85 -20.53 -19.75
CA LEU A 570 -2.08 -20.46 -20.56
C LEU A 570 -1.90 -21.03 -21.98
N LEU A 571 -0.72 -20.87 -22.58
CA LEU A 571 -0.34 -21.23 -23.95
C LEU A 571 1.07 -21.86 -24.02
N PRO A 572 1.33 -23.00 -23.34
CA PRO A 572 2.60 -23.71 -23.46
C PRO A 572 2.91 -24.07 -24.92
N GLY A 573 4.16 -23.82 -25.33
CA GLY A 573 4.64 -24.06 -26.71
C GLY A 573 4.58 -22.85 -27.65
N LEU A 574 3.97 -21.72 -27.24
CA LEU A 574 4.06 -20.44 -27.95
C LEU A 574 5.05 -19.50 -27.25
N PRO A 575 5.85 -18.70 -27.99
CA PRO A 575 6.68 -17.67 -27.40
C PRO A 575 5.82 -16.53 -26.82
N PRO A 576 6.25 -15.86 -25.74
CA PRO A 576 5.59 -14.67 -25.21
C PRO A 576 5.69 -13.48 -26.19
N GLY A 577 4.89 -12.44 -25.96
CA GLY A 577 4.70 -11.31 -26.86
C GLY A 577 3.29 -11.22 -27.43
N PRO A 578 2.93 -10.08 -28.07
CA PRO A 578 1.53 -9.70 -28.31
C PRO A 578 0.77 -10.51 -29.38
N LEU A 579 1.45 -11.28 -30.23
CA LEU A 579 0.81 -12.01 -31.32
C LEU A 579 0.00 -13.23 -30.85
N ALA A 580 0.53 -14.01 -29.89
CA ALA A 580 -0.18 -15.15 -29.30
C ALA A 580 -1.50 -14.77 -28.58
N PRO A 581 -1.54 -13.78 -27.67
CA PRO A 581 -2.76 -13.36 -26.98
C PRO A 581 -3.77 -12.68 -27.94
N ALA A 582 -3.30 -11.85 -28.89
CA ALA A 582 -4.16 -11.25 -29.91
C ALA A 582 -4.74 -12.31 -30.85
N GLY A 583 -3.94 -13.29 -31.28
CA GLY A 583 -4.38 -14.41 -32.09
C GLY A 583 -5.42 -15.29 -31.39
N ALA A 584 -5.24 -15.56 -30.09
CA ALA A 584 -6.21 -16.30 -29.29
C ALA A 584 -7.53 -15.52 -29.09
N ALA A 585 -7.46 -14.20 -28.88
CA ALA A 585 -8.64 -13.34 -28.81
C ALA A 585 -9.40 -13.29 -30.16
N ALA A 586 -8.67 -13.14 -31.28
CA ALA A 586 -9.24 -13.19 -32.62
C ALA A 586 -9.88 -14.56 -32.91
N LEU A 587 -9.23 -15.67 -32.52
CA LEU A 587 -9.78 -17.01 -32.66
C LEU A 587 -11.05 -17.20 -31.82
N ALA A 588 -11.12 -16.68 -30.58
CA ALA A 588 -12.34 -16.72 -29.77
C ALA A 588 -13.52 -15.99 -30.46
N VAL A 589 -13.25 -14.84 -31.10
CA VAL A 589 -14.24 -14.11 -31.90
C VAL A 589 -14.66 -14.93 -33.15
N LEU A 590 -13.70 -15.46 -33.91
CA LEU A 590 -13.97 -16.30 -35.09
C LEU A 590 -14.80 -17.54 -34.74
N LEU A 591 -14.53 -18.20 -33.61
CA LEU A 591 -15.30 -19.34 -33.11
C LEU A 591 -16.72 -18.95 -32.67
N ALA A 592 -16.93 -17.73 -32.16
CA ALA A 592 -18.29 -17.22 -31.94
C ALA A 592 -19.00 -16.83 -33.24
N LEU A 593 -18.29 -16.34 -34.26
CA LEU A 593 -18.87 -16.10 -35.60
C LEU A 593 -19.23 -17.42 -36.30
N TRP A 594 -18.42 -18.47 -36.16
CA TRP A 594 -18.71 -19.83 -36.65
C TRP A 594 -20.08 -20.35 -36.16
N GLY A 595 -20.53 -19.95 -34.96
CA GLY A 595 -21.85 -20.26 -34.44
C GLY A 595 -23.04 -19.81 -35.32
N PHE A 596 -22.84 -18.88 -36.27
CA PHE A 596 -23.85 -18.52 -37.26
C PHE A 596 -24.01 -19.56 -38.38
N ALA A 597 -23.01 -20.43 -38.62
CA ALA A 597 -23.11 -21.52 -39.58
C ALA A 597 -24.10 -22.62 -39.16
N GLY A 598 -24.47 -22.70 -37.87
CA GLY A 598 -25.36 -23.75 -37.33
C GLY A 598 -26.73 -23.85 -38.01
N SER A 599 -27.23 -22.77 -38.60
CA SER A 599 -28.45 -22.81 -39.43
C SER A 599 -28.23 -23.53 -40.76
N ARG A 600 -27.16 -23.18 -41.49
CA ARG A 600 -26.76 -23.81 -42.77
C ARG A 600 -26.40 -25.30 -42.57
N LEU A 601 -25.67 -25.61 -41.49
CA LEU A 601 -25.24 -26.96 -41.13
C LEU A 601 -26.35 -27.85 -40.54
N LYS A 602 -27.58 -27.31 -40.38
CA LYS A 602 -28.74 -28.00 -39.78
C LYS A 602 -28.44 -28.60 -38.38
N ALA A 603 -27.73 -27.84 -37.54
CA ALA A 603 -27.31 -28.29 -36.21
C ALA A 603 -28.51 -28.54 -35.26
N ALA A 604 -28.39 -29.55 -34.41
CA ALA A 604 -29.44 -30.01 -33.51
C ALA A 604 -29.82 -28.95 -32.46
N LYS A 605 -31.13 -28.74 -32.26
CA LYS A 605 -31.65 -27.77 -31.28
C LYS A 605 -32.09 -28.44 -29.98
N VAL A 606 -32.26 -27.64 -28.94
CA VAL A 606 -32.85 -28.06 -27.66
C VAL A 606 -34.37 -28.15 -27.81
N CYS A 607 -34.98 -29.28 -27.47
CA CYS A 607 -36.44 -29.37 -27.35
C CYS A 607 -36.92 -28.62 -26.09
N GLU A 608 -37.76 -27.61 -26.26
CA GLU A 608 -38.25 -26.73 -25.17
C GLU A 608 -39.05 -27.46 -24.07
N ARG A 609 -39.64 -28.64 -24.39
CA ARG A 609 -40.38 -29.46 -23.41
C ARG A 609 -39.51 -30.51 -22.71
N CYS A 610 -38.86 -31.41 -23.47
CA CYS A 610 -38.19 -32.59 -22.90
C CYS A 610 -36.65 -32.59 -23.07
N GLY A 611 -36.05 -31.49 -23.53
CA GLY A 611 -34.59 -31.33 -23.64
C GLY A 611 -33.88 -32.22 -24.66
N ARG A 612 -34.57 -33.17 -25.30
CA ARG A 612 -34.01 -34.03 -26.36
C ARG A 612 -33.49 -33.19 -27.54
N PRO A 613 -32.49 -33.69 -28.31
CA PRO A 613 -32.09 -33.08 -29.57
C PRO A 613 -33.27 -33.02 -30.55
N VAL A 614 -33.39 -31.90 -31.25
CA VAL A 614 -34.27 -31.69 -32.39
C VAL A 614 -33.38 -31.65 -33.62
N CYS A 615 -33.35 -32.74 -34.40
CA CYS A 615 -32.42 -32.89 -35.52
C CYS A 615 -33.13 -33.43 -36.76
N VAL A 616 -33.19 -32.61 -37.81
CA VAL A 616 -33.83 -32.90 -39.11
C VAL A 616 -33.12 -34.06 -39.85
N ARG A 617 -31.88 -34.41 -39.45
CA ARG A 617 -31.13 -35.57 -39.97
C ARG A 617 -31.65 -36.92 -39.43
N CYS A 618 -32.25 -36.91 -38.24
CA CYS A 618 -32.83 -38.10 -37.59
C CYS A 618 -34.33 -38.28 -37.88
N ASP A 619 -35.03 -37.18 -38.15
CA ASP A 619 -36.49 -37.11 -38.25
C ASP A 619 -36.84 -36.09 -39.34
N PRO A 620 -36.96 -36.52 -40.61
CA PRO A 620 -37.20 -35.63 -41.75
C PRO A 620 -38.56 -34.92 -41.74
N GLU A 621 -39.52 -35.38 -40.93
CA GLU A 621 -40.81 -34.70 -40.76
C GLU A 621 -40.68 -33.38 -39.96
N LEU A 622 -39.54 -33.13 -39.31
CA LEU A 622 -39.29 -31.90 -38.57
C LEU A 622 -38.92 -30.75 -39.50
N GLY A 623 -39.90 -29.87 -39.75
CA GLY A 623 -39.69 -28.61 -40.46
C GLY A 623 -38.55 -27.77 -39.88
N VAL A 624 -37.78 -27.13 -40.77
CA VAL A 624 -36.59 -26.33 -40.43
C VAL A 624 -37.01 -25.11 -39.59
N GLY A 625 -36.79 -25.19 -38.28
CA GLY A 625 -37.23 -24.15 -37.34
C GLY A 625 -37.93 -24.69 -36.09
N THR A 626 -38.43 -25.92 -36.14
CA THR A 626 -39.14 -26.58 -35.03
C THR A 626 -38.40 -26.47 -33.68
N LYS A 627 -39.16 -26.10 -32.64
CA LYS A 627 -38.73 -25.95 -31.23
C LYS A 627 -38.89 -27.23 -30.39
N GLN A 628 -39.47 -28.28 -30.99
CA GLN A 628 -39.83 -29.53 -30.31
C GLN A 628 -39.38 -30.73 -31.15
N CYS A 629 -38.93 -31.81 -30.52
CA CYS A 629 -38.61 -33.06 -31.22
C CYS A 629 -39.89 -33.80 -31.65
N GLY A 630 -39.83 -34.71 -32.62
CA GLY A 630 -41.00 -35.41 -33.17
C GLY A 630 -41.90 -36.05 -32.12
N GLN A 631 -41.34 -36.65 -31.08
CA GLN A 631 -42.11 -37.20 -29.95
C GLN A 631 -42.97 -36.17 -29.19
N CYS A 632 -42.54 -34.90 -29.11
CA CYS A 632 -43.33 -33.83 -28.49
C CYS A 632 -44.32 -33.24 -29.50
N VAL A 633 -43.93 -33.08 -30.76
CA VAL A 633 -44.83 -32.62 -31.84
C VAL A 633 -46.02 -33.58 -32.00
N ASN A 634 -45.77 -34.90 -32.03
CA ASN A 634 -46.81 -35.91 -32.23
C ASN A 634 -47.70 -36.12 -31.00
N VAL A 635 -47.23 -35.78 -29.79
CA VAL A 635 -48.01 -35.89 -28.54
C VAL A 635 -48.80 -34.61 -28.22
N PHE A 636 -48.24 -33.43 -28.50
CA PHE A 636 -48.75 -32.13 -28.03
C PHE A 636 -49.18 -31.15 -29.12
N SER A 637 -48.78 -31.35 -30.39
CA SER A 637 -49.10 -30.43 -31.49
C SER A 637 -50.01 -31.05 -32.54
N ARG A 638 -49.75 -32.31 -32.95
CA ARG A 638 -50.67 -33.05 -33.83
C ARG A 638 -51.80 -33.66 -33.01
N ARG A 639 -53.05 -33.46 -33.43
CA ARG A 639 -54.25 -34.05 -32.80
C ARG A 639 -54.43 -35.51 -33.27
N GLY A 640 -55.17 -36.32 -32.51
CA GLY A 640 -55.56 -37.70 -32.87
C GLY A 640 -54.48 -38.79 -32.76
N LEU A 641 -53.25 -38.54 -33.23
CA LEU A 641 -52.25 -39.55 -33.57
C LEU A 641 -51.67 -40.46 -32.45
N VAL A 642 -51.96 -40.22 -31.16
CA VAL A 642 -51.29 -40.93 -30.05
C VAL A 642 -52.26 -41.37 -28.95
N PRO A 643 -52.26 -42.67 -28.56
CA PRO A 643 -53.02 -43.18 -27.42
C PRO A 643 -52.76 -42.45 -26.09
N GLN A 644 -53.79 -42.28 -25.27
CA GLN A 644 -53.72 -41.48 -24.04
C GLN A 644 -52.63 -41.95 -23.07
N GLN A 645 -52.41 -43.27 -22.94
CA GLN A 645 -51.34 -43.82 -22.09
C GLN A 645 -49.94 -43.33 -22.50
N LEU A 646 -49.67 -43.21 -23.81
CA LEU A 646 -48.39 -42.72 -24.32
C LEU A 646 -48.26 -41.19 -24.14
N LYS A 647 -49.37 -40.45 -24.23
CA LYS A 647 -49.38 -39.01 -23.88
C LYS A 647 -49.06 -38.80 -22.41
N ALA A 648 -49.70 -39.54 -21.51
CA ALA A 648 -49.46 -39.47 -20.06
C ALA A 648 -47.99 -39.80 -19.70
N ARG A 649 -47.44 -40.90 -20.25
CA ARG A 649 -46.02 -41.25 -20.08
C ARG A 649 -45.08 -40.16 -20.61
N LYS A 650 -45.43 -39.48 -21.70
CA LYS A 650 -44.62 -38.38 -22.27
C LYS A 650 -44.74 -37.08 -21.48
N GLN A 651 -45.92 -36.77 -20.94
CA GLN A 651 -46.13 -35.62 -20.04
C GLN A 651 -45.30 -35.78 -18.76
N LEU A 652 -45.37 -36.94 -18.10
CA LEU A 652 -44.54 -37.24 -16.92
C LEU A 652 -43.04 -37.06 -17.19
N GLN A 653 -42.54 -37.44 -18.37
CA GLN A 653 -41.14 -37.19 -18.77
C GLN A 653 -40.81 -35.70 -18.95
N VAL A 654 -41.77 -34.88 -19.40
CA VAL A 654 -41.62 -33.41 -19.48
C VAL A 654 -41.61 -32.81 -18.07
N ASP A 655 -42.56 -33.19 -17.22
CA ASP A 655 -42.68 -32.68 -15.86
C ASP A 655 -41.43 -33.02 -15.02
N GLN A 656 -40.97 -34.27 -15.08
CA GLN A 656 -39.72 -34.69 -14.46
C GLN A 656 -38.51 -33.91 -14.99
N HIS A 657 -38.45 -33.61 -16.30
CA HIS A 657 -37.35 -32.84 -16.88
C HIS A 657 -37.37 -31.38 -16.41
N GLN A 658 -38.54 -30.73 -16.38
CA GLN A 658 -38.72 -29.34 -15.96
C GLN A 658 -38.51 -29.18 -14.45
N ALA A 659 -39.02 -30.12 -13.63
CA ALA A 659 -38.77 -30.14 -12.19
C ALA A 659 -37.32 -30.47 -11.83
N TRP A 660 -36.59 -31.20 -12.69
CA TRP A 660 -35.15 -31.42 -12.51
C TRP A 660 -34.31 -30.23 -12.96
N SER A 661 -34.59 -29.64 -14.12
CA SER A 661 -33.86 -28.46 -14.61
C SER A 661 -34.07 -27.25 -13.69
N GLY A 662 -35.30 -27.01 -13.22
CA GLY A 662 -35.60 -25.96 -12.24
C GLY A 662 -34.86 -26.14 -10.92
N ARG A 663 -34.75 -27.37 -10.39
CA ARG A 663 -33.95 -27.67 -9.20
C ARG A 663 -32.45 -27.46 -9.45
N LEU A 664 -31.93 -27.90 -10.59
CA LEU A 664 -30.52 -27.74 -10.95
C LEU A 664 -30.13 -26.27 -11.14
N VAL A 665 -31.01 -25.45 -11.74
CA VAL A 665 -30.84 -23.99 -11.84
C VAL A 665 -30.68 -23.34 -10.46
N TYR A 666 -31.49 -23.74 -9.49
CA TYR A 666 -31.39 -23.23 -8.11
C TYR A 666 -30.16 -23.76 -7.38
N ALA A 667 -29.83 -25.05 -7.52
CA ALA A 667 -28.63 -25.62 -6.91
C ALA A 667 -27.35 -24.93 -7.43
N LEU A 668 -27.25 -24.68 -8.72
CA LEU A 668 -26.15 -23.89 -9.31
C LEU A 668 -26.11 -22.47 -8.74
N GLY A 669 -27.25 -21.76 -8.69
CA GLY A 669 -27.32 -20.40 -8.16
C GLY A 669 -27.05 -20.27 -6.65
N ALA A 670 -27.28 -21.34 -5.87
CA ALA A 670 -27.05 -21.37 -4.43
C ALA A 670 -25.61 -21.76 -4.05
N VAL A 671 -24.95 -22.61 -4.84
CA VAL A 671 -23.50 -22.88 -4.68
C VAL A 671 -22.65 -21.73 -5.23
N LEU A 672 -23.12 -21.08 -6.29
CA LEU A 672 -22.33 -20.16 -7.10
C LEU A 672 -23.20 -19.04 -7.67
N SER A 673 -22.92 -17.81 -7.25
CA SER A 673 -23.60 -16.62 -7.76
C SER A 673 -23.53 -16.54 -9.29
N GLY A 674 -24.61 -16.09 -9.93
CA GLY A 674 -24.69 -15.95 -11.38
C GLY A 674 -24.85 -17.24 -12.20
N ALA A 675 -24.34 -18.39 -11.76
CA ALA A 675 -24.43 -19.65 -12.53
C ALA A 675 -25.88 -20.08 -12.82
N GLY A 676 -26.80 -19.87 -11.87
CA GLY A 676 -28.24 -20.09 -12.08
C GLY A 676 -28.87 -19.19 -13.16
N HIS A 677 -28.36 -17.97 -13.34
CA HIS A 677 -28.79 -17.05 -14.42
C HIS A 677 -28.29 -17.53 -15.79
N VAL A 678 -27.03 -17.99 -15.86
CA VAL A 678 -26.46 -18.57 -17.10
C VAL A 678 -27.20 -19.85 -17.50
N ALA A 679 -27.51 -20.71 -16.52
CA ALA A 679 -28.31 -21.91 -16.75
C ALA A 679 -29.73 -21.57 -17.28
N SER A 680 -30.36 -20.53 -16.71
CA SER A 680 -31.66 -19.98 -17.15
C SER A 680 -31.63 -19.24 -18.50
N GLY A 681 -30.46 -19.07 -19.15
CA GLY A 681 -30.36 -18.41 -20.45
C GLY A 681 -30.24 -16.88 -20.40
N VAL A 682 -29.89 -16.30 -19.24
CA VAL A 682 -29.60 -14.86 -19.07
C VAL A 682 -28.10 -14.66 -18.80
N PRO A 683 -27.22 -14.92 -19.80
CA PRO A 683 -25.79 -15.09 -19.57
C PRO A 683 -25.08 -13.81 -19.11
N VAL A 684 -25.53 -12.63 -19.53
CA VAL A 684 -24.88 -11.34 -19.20
C VAL A 684 -25.02 -11.04 -17.69
N ARG A 685 -26.25 -11.08 -17.14
CA ARG A 685 -26.47 -10.93 -15.69
C ARG A 685 -25.74 -12.04 -14.91
N GLY A 686 -25.71 -13.25 -15.44
CA GLY A 686 -24.97 -14.37 -14.84
C GLY A 686 -23.46 -14.16 -14.79
N ALA A 687 -22.85 -13.60 -15.84
CA ALA A 687 -21.43 -13.27 -15.87
C ALA A 687 -21.07 -12.17 -14.86
N LEU A 688 -21.86 -11.09 -14.77
CA LEU A 688 -21.64 -10.02 -13.80
C LEU A 688 -21.75 -10.51 -12.35
N TYR A 689 -22.76 -11.32 -12.03
CA TYR A 689 -22.91 -11.91 -10.70
C TYR A 689 -21.82 -12.94 -10.35
N ALA A 690 -21.36 -13.72 -11.33
CA ALA A 690 -20.24 -14.67 -11.13
C ALA A 690 -18.92 -13.93 -10.90
N PHE A 691 -18.62 -12.91 -11.72
CA PHE A 691 -17.42 -12.09 -11.58
C PHE A 691 -17.37 -11.38 -10.22
N GLY A 692 -18.43 -10.67 -9.83
CA GLY A 692 -18.46 -9.97 -8.54
C GLY A 692 -18.32 -10.90 -7.33
N PHE A 693 -18.88 -12.11 -7.41
CA PHE A 693 -18.76 -13.13 -6.37
C PHE A 693 -17.36 -13.75 -6.32
N LEU A 694 -16.75 -14.05 -7.47
CA LEU A 694 -15.40 -14.61 -7.54
C LEU A 694 -14.33 -13.57 -7.18
N PHE A 695 -14.53 -12.30 -7.50
CA PHE A 695 -13.69 -11.19 -7.04
C PHE A 695 -13.75 -11.05 -5.52
N ALA A 696 -14.95 -11.02 -4.95
CA ALA A 696 -15.14 -10.95 -3.50
C ALA A 696 -14.56 -12.18 -2.77
N LEU A 697 -14.74 -13.38 -3.34
CA LEU A 697 -14.16 -14.61 -2.81
C LEU A 697 -12.63 -14.61 -2.89
N ALA A 698 -12.05 -14.17 -4.02
CA ALA A 698 -10.61 -14.02 -4.17
C ALA A 698 -10.04 -13.01 -3.17
N ALA A 699 -10.72 -11.89 -2.92
CA ALA A 699 -10.29 -10.88 -1.94
C ALA A 699 -10.32 -11.40 -0.49
N VAL A 700 -11.23 -12.32 -0.16
CA VAL A 700 -11.24 -13.03 1.14
C VAL A 700 -10.11 -14.07 1.23
N LEU A 701 -9.91 -14.86 0.17
CA LEU A 701 -8.89 -15.93 0.16
C LEU A 701 -7.45 -15.39 0.09
N LEU A 702 -7.23 -14.31 -0.66
CA LEU A 702 -5.92 -13.67 -0.89
C LEU A 702 -5.79 -12.35 -0.08
N HIS A 703 -6.33 -12.33 1.14
CA HIS A 703 -6.33 -11.13 1.99
C HIS A 703 -4.92 -10.64 2.36
N GLN A 704 -3.90 -11.50 2.34
CA GLN A 704 -2.48 -11.11 2.53
C GLN A 704 -1.87 -10.39 1.31
N GLY A 705 -2.63 -10.27 0.22
CA GLY A 705 -2.12 -9.80 -1.06
C GLY A 705 -1.32 -10.86 -1.82
N LEU A 706 -0.77 -10.45 -2.96
CA LEU A 706 0.28 -11.15 -3.70
C LEU A 706 1.59 -10.35 -3.65
N VAL A 707 1.52 -9.01 -3.59
CA VAL A 707 2.68 -8.12 -3.47
C VAL A 707 2.74 -7.55 -2.05
N ARG A 708 3.63 -8.11 -1.22
CA ARG A 708 3.78 -7.68 0.18
C ARG A 708 4.33 -6.26 0.29
N GLY A 709 3.77 -5.48 1.22
CA GLY A 709 4.35 -4.21 1.67
C GLY A 709 5.62 -4.45 2.52
N PRO A 710 6.55 -3.48 2.59
CA PRO A 710 7.88 -3.72 3.16
C PRO A 710 7.91 -3.91 4.69
N TYR A 711 6.97 -3.33 5.43
CA TYR A 711 7.02 -3.26 6.89
C TYR A 711 5.70 -3.61 7.61
N GLY A 712 4.65 -4.03 6.88
CA GLY A 712 3.35 -4.35 7.46
C GLY A 712 2.24 -4.48 6.43
N GLU A 713 1.01 -4.67 6.92
CA GLU A 713 -0.21 -4.72 6.12
C GLU A 713 -1.28 -3.79 6.71
N ALA A 714 -2.26 -3.38 5.89
CA ALA A 714 -3.44 -2.69 6.41
C ALA A 714 -4.34 -3.67 7.20
N PRO A 715 -4.99 -3.25 8.31
CA PRO A 715 -5.78 -4.09 9.18
C PRO A 715 -6.74 -5.05 8.46
N LEU A 716 -6.76 -6.30 8.94
CA LEU A 716 -7.46 -7.40 8.26
C LEU A 716 -8.95 -7.10 8.05
N TYR A 717 -9.60 -6.39 8.96
CA TYR A 717 -11.02 -6.01 8.82
C TYR A 717 -11.25 -5.00 7.69
N LEU A 718 -10.30 -4.09 7.38
CA LEU A 718 -10.41 -3.16 6.25
C LEU A 718 -10.36 -3.90 4.91
N LYS A 719 -9.70 -5.06 4.85
CA LYS A 719 -9.68 -5.94 3.68
C LYS A 719 -10.91 -6.85 3.63
N LEU A 720 -11.20 -7.57 4.72
CA LEU A 720 -12.23 -8.61 4.77
C LEU A 720 -13.66 -8.07 4.86
N ALA A 721 -13.93 -6.99 5.59
CA ALA A 721 -15.30 -6.47 5.74
C ALA A 721 -15.94 -6.04 4.40
N PRO A 722 -15.29 -5.19 3.55
CA PRO A 722 -15.88 -4.86 2.24
C PRO A 722 -15.96 -6.06 1.32
N ALA A 723 -15.00 -6.99 1.37
CA ALA A 723 -15.04 -8.23 0.57
C ALA A 723 -16.20 -9.14 0.99
N ALA A 724 -16.44 -9.34 2.29
CA ALA A 724 -17.53 -10.14 2.82
C ALA A 724 -18.91 -9.50 2.54
N LEU A 725 -19.03 -8.18 2.70
CA LEU A 725 -20.24 -7.43 2.36
C LEU A 725 -20.55 -7.52 0.85
N LEU A 726 -19.53 -7.40 -0.01
CA LEU A 726 -19.68 -7.59 -1.45
C LEU A 726 -20.08 -9.03 -1.79
N LEU A 727 -19.44 -10.04 -1.18
CA LEU A 727 -19.74 -11.46 -1.39
C LEU A 727 -21.20 -11.78 -1.04
N LEU A 728 -21.64 -11.39 0.15
CA LEU A 728 -23.00 -11.60 0.65
C LEU A 728 -24.03 -10.80 -0.18
N GLY A 729 -23.76 -9.53 -0.45
CA GLY A 729 -24.63 -8.65 -1.24
C GLY A 729 -24.85 -9.17 -2.66
N VAL A 730 -23.76 -9.50 -3.36
CA VAL A 730 -23.81 -10.08 -4.73
C VAL A 730 -24.55 -11.43 -4.72
N HIS A 731 -24.32 -12.28 -3.72
CA HIS A 731 -25.00 -13.58 -3.61
C HIS A 731 -26.51 -13.42 -3.37
N LEU A 732 -26.92 -12.59 -2.41
CA LEU A 732 -28.33 -12.32 -2.10
C LEU A 732 -29.07 -11.65 -3.28
N LEU A 733 -28.43 -10.69 -3.96
CA LEU A 733 -28.97 -10.08 -5.18
C LEU A 733 -29.14 -11.10 -6.30
N SER A 734 -28.19 -12.03 -6.47
CA SER A 734 -28.31 -13.12 -7.45
C SER A 734 -29.45 -14.08 -7.12
N LEU A 735 -29.59 -14.50 -5.86
CA LEU A 735 -30.72 -15.34 -5.43
C LEU A 735 -32.07 -14.64 -5.60
N ARG A 736 -32.15 -13.32 -5.33
CA ARG A 736 -33.35 -12.51 -5.58
C ARG A 736 -33.67 -12.41 -7.08
N GLY A 737 -32.67 -12.16 -7.92
CA GLY A 737 -32.82 -12.13 -9.38
C GLY A 737 -33.28 -13.46 -9.97
N LEU A 738 -32.78 -14.59 -9.45
CA LEU A 738 -33.16 -15.93 -9.88
C LEU A 738 -34.59 -16.30 -9.44
N ARG A 739 -35.05 -15.81 -8.29
CA ARG A 739 -36.46 -15.92 -7.84
C ARG A 739 -37.40 -15.15 -8.76
N ARG A 740 -37.02 -13.93 -9.17
CA ARG A 740 -37.78 -13.09 -10.13
C ARG A 740 -37.93 -13.75 -11.50
N LEU A 741 -36.82 -14.17 -12.11
CA LEU A 741 -36.82 -14.84 -13.41
C LEU A 741 -37.69 -16.10 -13.46
N ARG A 742 -37.88 -16.81 -12.33
CA ARG A 742 -38.76 -17.98 -12.25
C ARG A 742 -40.25 -17.63 -12.15
N ARG A 743 -40.59 -16.42 -11.67
CA ARG A 743 -41.96 -15.89 -11.63
C ARG A 743 -42.37 -15.19 -12.93
N GLY A 744 -41.40 -14.80 -13.76
CA GLY A 744 -41.62 -13.92 -14.91
C GLY A 744 -41.51 -12.43 -14.58
N GLU A 745 -40.92 -12.09 -13.41
CA GLU A 745 -40.51 -10.73 -13.01
C GLU A 745 -39.15 -10.33 -13.64
#